data_AF-A0A836LDS7-F1
#
_entry.id   AF-A0A836LDS7-F1
#
_cell.length_a   1.000
_cell.length_b   1.000
_cell.length_c   1.000
_cell.angle_alpha   90.00
_cell.angle_beta   90.00
_cell.angle_gamma   90.00
#
_symmetry.space_group_name_H-M   'P 1'
#
loop_
_entity.id
_entity.type
_entity.pdbx_description
1 polymer ?
#
loop_
_entity_poly.entity_id
_entity_poly.type
_entity_poly.pdbx_seq_one_letter_code
_entity_poly.pdbx_strand_id
1 'polypeptide(L)'
;MHSVTRYVRYIASASGGSSSGGPGGTGGNYRNVAQLADVFQPVQHRPSWPFDHVLVDLSFFANSLAYLTRDLVGHERDRETVRNIHRQLQTTVLRRLQARKSLALFLDGSEPLWMLEHRRLFPGRRYDAKVYRSCASPMPYLLEEKLRGTAMEQRVPPSEAVISGPATPGLAEGKMSAYLLDLATRIVRPPTWPSQLCAPVTANDTVCLVGGPELAWMGVGMTPYHNITAVTLQQGELKSCSLQGSMEWMRLDHLLKVAPQQESSDSGAALERKRRLAAVRTDLVLLYLLTNGHPSTGLPQVLATPFADVLDAYVGIEKEQHSAAALSAQQNPLCLRSMLFDEEPVTGAHLERPPLRLRLVALQRLLVRVVRALSGAHVGLPAGNRPTPHAATLLEMALQTHGLLCSGGVPSPAWTPTPDPADTLSGGNTAAILNGTALLDKFPRLSAEMLLQHVTYLLSHEAKPHTGSSAAIAGEDRDTMYLSPQRTRHFGLTGVETLLLSATQAEQVNQVLPLYARGHTLPGGVAADIAQTRNIHEVVRKTQRALSRALKQASQELASKSNSGADGESNGAASTADAAGNNEPHPALTHLPSHLFVRSAGARGPPSGWAYYGINLGIKAEAMNVRYSLNASDTATLRIIDSSGGGSDSGEVDAAVGIKVGSESTRNGNASG
;
A
#
# COMPACT_ATOMS: atom_id res chain seq x y z
N MET A 1 33.28 0.16 -30.04
CA MET A 1 32.50 1.32 -29.56
C MET A 1 31.23 1.59 -30.40
N HIS A 2 30.60 0.64 -31.12
CA HIS A 2 29.38 0.89 -31.94
C HIS A 2 28.46 -0.36 -32.08
N SER A 3 28.25 -1.16 -31.02
CA SER A 3 27.39 -2.37 -31.15
C SER A 3 26.54 -2.75 -29.92
N VAL A 4 26.42 -1.91 -28.88
CA VAL A 4 25.68 -2.26 -27.64
C VAL A 4 24.24 -1.71 -27.61
N THR A 5 23.80 -0.94 -28.61
CA THR A 5 22.49 -0.27 -28.62
C THR A 5 21.30 -1.16 -29.02
N ARG A 6 21.44 -2.49 -29.15
CA ARG A 6 20.37 -3.37 -29.64
C ARG A 6 19.65 -4.26 -28.60
N TYR A 7 20.04 -4.28 -27.33
CA TYR A 7 19.43 -5.20 -26.34
C TYR A 7 18.44 -4.58 -25.34
N VAL A 8 18.10 -3.28 -25.48
CA VAL A 8 17.08 -2.61 -24.64
C VAL A 8 15.68 -2.61 -25.30
N ARG A 9 15.51 -3.21 -26.49
CA ARG A 9 14.27 -3.17 -27.28
C ARG A 9 13.25 -4.30 -27.06
N TYR A 10 13.39 -5.16 -26.05
CA TYR A 10 12.50 -6.34 -25.91
C TYR A 10 11.39 -6.26 -24.83
N ILE A 11 11.12 -5.09 -24.24
CA ILE A 11 9.93 -4.91 -23.36
C ILE A 11 9.08 -3.68 -23.77
N ALA A 12 9.47 -2.94 -24.81
CA ALA A 12 8.69 -1.80 -25.31
C ALA A 12 8.61 -1.84 -26.84
N SER A 13 7.60 -2.55 -27.39
CA SER A 13 6.92 -2.23 -28.66
C SER A 13 6.13 -3.43 -29.18
N ALA A 14 4.81 -3.39 -29.07
CA ALA A 14 3.91 -4.01 -30.03
C ALA A 14 2.64 -3.14 -30.15
N SER A 15 2.79 -2.00 -30.84
CA SER A 15 1.76 -1.28 -31.63
C SER A 15 2.18 0.19 -31.84
N GLY A 16 3.17 0.40 -32.71
CA GLY A 16 3.46 1.72 -33.27
C GLY A 16 2.71 1.86 -34.59
N GLY A 17 1.56 2.54 -34.57
CA GLY A 17 0.87 3.05 -35.76
C GLY A 17 0.87 4.57 -35.71
N SER A 18 1.78 5.20 -36.45
CA SER A 18 1.86 6.65 -36.62
C SER A 18 0.71 7.16 -37.48
N SER A 19 -0.03 8.14 -36.98
CA SER A 19 -0.71 9.13 -37.82
C SER A 19 -0.68 10.52 -37.16
N SER A 20 -0.67 11.50 -38.03
CA SER A 20 -0.13 12.86 -37.94
C SER A 20 -0.99 13.90 -37.21
N GLY A 21 -0.32 14.78 -36.46
CA GLY A 21 -0.42 16.24 -36.54
C GLY A 21 -1.80 16.91 -36.55
N GLY A 22 -2.24 17.39 -35.39
CA GLY A 22 -3.25 18.45 -35.23
C GLY A 22 -3.31 18.92 -33.77
N PRO A 23 -3.32 20.22 -33.46
CA PRO A 23 -3.42 20.71 -32.09
C PRO A 23 -4.90 20.73 -31.67
N GLY A 24 -5.41 19.59 -31.21
CA GLY A 24 -6.80 19.51 -30.73
C GLY A 24 -7.27 18.09 -30.47
N GLY A 25 -7.22 17.67 -29.20
CA GLY A 25 -8.15 16.72 -28.58
C GLY A 25 -8.47 15.39 -29.30
N THR A 26 -7.59 14.41 -29.21
CA THR A 26 -7.97 12.99 -29.10
C THR A 26 -6.95 12.25 -28.23
N GLY A 27 -7.01 12.46 -26.93
CA GLY A 27 -6.27 11.62 -25.98
C GLY A 27 -6.69 10.16 -26.15
N GLY A 28 -5.73 9.23 -26.10
CA GLY A 28 -6.04 7.81 -26.07
C GLY A 28 -6.97 7.48 -24.90
N ASN A 29 -7.89 6.54 -25.08
CA ASN A 29 -8.78 6.02 -24.05
C ASN A 29 -8.53 4.52 -23.84
N TYR A 30 -9.16 3.93 -22.82
CA TYR A 30 -8.94 2.53 -22.45
C TYR A 30 -9.20 1.49 -23.54
N ARG A 31 -9.90 1.84 -24.63
CA ARG A 31 -10.11 0.95 -25.79
C ARG A 31 -8.93 0.95 -26.75
N ASN A 32 -8.20 2.06 -26.84
CA ASN A 32 -7.12 2.25 -27.80
C ASN A 32 -5.73 2.23 -27.14
N VAL A 33 -5.69 2.42 -25.82
CA VAL A 33 -4.48 2.45 -25.01
C VAL A 33 -4.67 1.48 -23.84
N ALA A 34 -3.87 0.41 -23.81
CA ALA A 34 -4.06 -0.70 -22.89
C ALA A 34 -3.73 -0.34 -21.42
N GLN A 35 -2.81 0.60 -21.20
CA GLN A 35 -2.34 0.96 -19.87
C GLN A 35 -2.48 2.45 -19.60
N LEU A 36 -2.92 2.79 -18.39
CA LEU A 36 -3.01 4.19 -17.94
C LEU A 36 -1.65 4.91 -17.97
N ALA A 37 -0.56 4.16 -17.76
CA ALA A 37 0.82 4.66 -17.82
C ALA A 37 1.15 5.37 -19.14
N ASP A 38 0.56 4.94 -20.25
CA ASP A 38 0.82 5.49 -21.59
C ASP A 38 0.13 6.86 -21.82
N VAL A 39 -0.77 7.26 -20.93
CA VAL A 39 -1.50 8.54 -21.01
C VAL A 39 -0.83 9.63 -20.17
N PHE A 40 0.24 9.30 -19.46
CA PHE A 40 1.01 10.28 -18.69
C PHE A 40 1.58 11.37 -19.60
N GLN A 41 1.25 12.61 -19.28
CA GLN A 41 1.63 13.77 -20.08
C GLN A 41 2.89 14.43 -19.51
N PRO A 42 3.81 14.94 -20.35
CA PRO A 42 4.93 15.73 -19.88
C PRO A 42 4.46 16.92 -19.05
N VAL A 43 5.07 17.11 -17.88
CA VAL A 43 4.81 18.28 -17.05
C VAL A 43 5.42 19.48 -17.75
N GLN A 44 4.56 20.40 -18.20
CA GLN A 44 4.95 21.68 -18.82
C GLN A 44 6.09 22.35 -18.01
N HIS A 45 6.97 23.08 -18.68
CA HIS A 45 8.14 23.76 -18.10
C HIS A 45 7.77 24.89 -17.12
N ARG A 46 7.05 24.58 -16.05
CA ARG A 46 6.81 25.46 -14.92
C ARG A 46 8.01 25.37 -13.98
N PRO A 47 8.61 26.50 -13.56
CA PRO A 47 9.76 26.51 -12.66
C PRO A 47 9.42 25.96 -11.27
N SER A 48 8.15 26.11 -10.86
CA SER A 48 7.58 25.49 -9.67
C SER A 48 6.16 25.00 -9.95
N TRP A 49 5.82 23.84 -9.38
CA TRP A 49 4.50 23.26 -9.40
C TRP A 49 4.06 22.96 -7.96
N PRO A 50 3.25 23.84 -7.35
CA PRO A 50 2.90 23.71 -5.95
C PRO A 50 1.78 22.70 -5.72
N PHE A 51 1.88 21.97 -4.62
CA PHE A 51 0.87 21.07 -4.08
C PHE A 51 0.75 21.26 -2.56
N ASP A 52 -0.40 20.95 -1.99
CA ASP A 52 -0.57 20.96 -0.53
C ASP A 52 0.21 19.80 0.10
N HIS A 53 0.10 18.61 -0.48
CA HIS A 53 0.77 17.40 -0.01
C HIS A 53 1.57 16.76 -1.14
N VAL A 54 2.86 16.46 -0.89
CA VAL A 54 3.72 15.71 -1.82
C VAL A 54 4.19 14.43 -1.15
N LEU A 55 3.85 13.28 -1.72
CA LEU A 55 4.23 11.96 -1.24
C LEU A 55 5.17 11.33 -2.26
N VAL A 56 6.29 10.77 -1.82
CA VAL A 56 7.33 10.23 -2.70
C VAL A 56 7.66 8.79 -2.35
N ASP A 57 7.55 7.90 -3.33
CA ASP A 57 8.00 6.51 -3.26
C ASP A 57 9.49 6.49 -3.63
N LEU A 58 10.34 6.33 -2.63
CA LEU A 58 11.78 6.32 -2.79
C LEU A 58 12.31 5.00 -3.34
N SER A 59 11.57 3.90 -3.13
CA SER A 59 11.91 2.59 -3.68
C SER A 59 11.88 2.61 -5.21
N PHE A 60 10.97 3.38 -5.81
CA PHE A 60 10.96 3.61 -7.26
C PHE A 60 12.27 4.22 -7.79
N PHE A 61 12.84 5.21 -7.08
CA PHE A 61 14.11 5.84 -7.47
C PHE A 61 15.29 4.89 -7.27
N ALA A 62 15.30 4.14 -6.16
CA ALA A 62 16.29 3.09 -5.95
C ALA A 62 16.22 2.06 -7.09
N ASN A 63 15.02 1.73 -7.58
CA ASN A 63 14.87 0.83 -8.71
C ASN A 63 15.47 1.39 -10.00
N SER A 64 15.19 2.65 -10.27
CA SER A 64 15.53 3.34 -11.51
C SER A 64 17.01 3.72 -11.62
N LEU A 65 17.70 3.93 -10.50
CA LEU A 65 19.09 4.40 -10.48
C LEU A 65 20.13 3.33 -10.15
N ALA A 66 19.72 2.16 -9.63
CA ALA A 66 20.66 1.13 -9.18
C ALA A 66 21.63 0.63 -10.26
N TYR A 67 21.33 0.82 -11.55
CA TYR A 67 22.24 0.45 -12.63
C TYR A 67 23.50 1.33 -12.69
N LEU A 68 23.43 2.57 -12.17
CA LEU A 68 24.55 3.52 -12.16
C LEU A 68 25.67 3.12 -11.21
N THR A 69 25.37 2.25 -10.25
CA THR A 69 26.30 1.80 -9.20
C THR A 69 26.59 0.30 -9.29
N ARG A 70 26.25 -0.35 -10.42
CA ARG A 70 26.38 -1.80 -10.58
C ARG A 70 27.82 -2.31 -10.44
N ASP A 71 28.78 -1.48 -10.83
CA ASP A 71 30.21 -1.85 -10.82
C ASP A 71 30.88 -1.59 -9.46
N LEU A 72 30.17 -0.95 -8.52
CA LEU A 72 30.62 -0.74 -7.15
C LEU A 72 30.17 -1.91 -6.26
N VAL A 73 30.87 -2.13 -5.14
CA VAL A 73 30.55 -3.19 -4.19
C VAL A 73 30.49 -2.69 -2.74
N GLY A 74 29.74 -3.40 -1.91
CA GLY A 74 29.60 -3.12 -0.48
C GLY A 74 29.22 -1.67 -0.17
N HIS A 75 29.85 -1.13 0.87
CA HIS A 75 29.52 0.19 1.40
C HIS A 75 29.80 1.36 0.44
N GLU A 76 30.73 1.21 -0.51
CA GLU A 76 30.95 2.21 -1.56
C GLU A 76 29.74 2.29 -2.51
N ARG A 77 29.22 1.13 -2.92
CA ARG A 77 27.98 1.04 -3.70
C ARG A 77 26.82 1.69 -2.97
N ASP A 78 26.69 1.42 -1.67
CA ASP A 78 25.60 1.95 -0.86
C ASP A 78 25.64 3.48 -0.79
N ARG A 79 26.80 4.05 -0.45
CA ARG A 79 26.99 5.50 -0.38
C ARG A 79 26.72 6.20 -1.70
N GLU A 80 27.23 5.65 -2.81
CA GLU A 80 27.04 6.26 -4.12
C GLU A 80 25.60 6.10 -4.62
N THR A 81 24.92 4.99 -4.29
CA THR A 81 23.50 4.79 -4.60
C THR A 81 22.65 5.80 -3.84
N VAL A 82 22.87 5.95 -2.53
CA VAL A 82 22.21 6.96 -1.68
C VAL A 82 22.45 8.36 -2.22
N ARG A 83 23.70 8.68 -2.61
CA ARG A 83 24.05 9.98 -3.20
C ARG A 83 23.26 10.26 -4.47
N ASN A 84 23.15 9.29 -5.37
CA ASN A 84 22.43 9.43 -6.63
C ASN A 84 20.92 9.60 -6.43
N ILE A 85 20.31 8.80 -5.55
CA ILE A 85 18.89 8.93 -5.19
C ILE A 85 18.63 10.30 -4.56
N HIS A 86 19.42 10.68 -3.56
CA HIS A 86 19.30 11.96 -2.88
C HIS A 86 19.43 13.14 -3.86
N ARG A 87 20.40 13.07 -4.79
CA ARG A 87 20.59 14.08 -5.83
C ARG A 87 19.35 14.17 -6.71
N GLN A 88 18.86 13.05 -7.26
CA GLN A 88 17.69 13.05 -8.15
C GLN A 88 16.44 13.59 -7.45
N LEU A 89 16.21 13.18 -6.19
CA LEU A 89 15.14 13.70 -5.35
C LEU A 89 15.23 15.23 -5.20
N GLN A 90 16.37 15.75 -4.75
CA GLN A 90 16.53 17.18 -4.48
C GLN A 90 16.54 18.03 -5.75
N THR A 91 17.26 17.62 -6.80
CA THR A 91 17.47 18.45 -7.99
C THR A 91 16.34 18.40 -9.00
N THR A 92 15.68 17.23 -9.11
CA THR A 92 14.70 16.98 -10.17
C THR A 92 13.28 16.99 -9.65
N VAL A 93 13.03 16.38 -8.48
CA VAL A 93 11.70 16.24 -7.91
C VAL A 93 11.35 17.44 -7.02
N LEU A 94 11.99 17.58 -5.86
CA LEU A 94 11.61 18.55 -4.83
C LEU A 94 11.89 20.00 -5.23
N ARG A 95 12.81 20.23 -6.17
CA ARG A 95 13.01 21.56 -6.77
C ARG A 95 11.81 22.00 -7.62
N ARG A 96 11.16 21.06 -8.31
CA ARG A 96 10.03 21.34 -9.22
C ARG A 96 8.69 21.22 -8.51
N LEU A 97 8.52 20.22 -7.65
CA LEU A 97 7.31 19.95 -6.90
C LEU A 97 7.43 20.56 -5.51
N GLN A 98 6.66 21.59 -5.22
CA GLN A 98 6.73 22.31 -3.95
C GLN A 98 5.59 21.88 -3.02
N ALA A 99 5.94 21.28 -1.89
CA ALA A 99 4.99 20.95 -0.82
C ALA A 99 4.68 22.18 0.04
N ARG A 100 3.41 22.59 0.13
CA ARG A 100 2.97 23.71 0.97
C ARG A 100 2.67 23.28 2.40
N LYS A 101 1.95 22.16 2.57
CA LYS A 101 1.51 21.65 3.87
C LYS A 101 2.38 20.50 4.32
N SER A 102 2.52 19.44 3.52
CA SER A 102 3.32 18.27 3.89
C SER A 102 4.18 17.66 2.79
N LEU A 103 5.36 17.18 3.19
CA LEU A 103 6.22 16.32 2.38
C LEU A 103 6.36 14.95 3.05
N ALA A 104 5.98 13.87 2.39
CA ALA A 104 6.13 12.53 2.93
C ALA A 104 6.99 11.66 2.02
N LEU A 105 7.97 10.97 2.60
CA LEU A 105 8.96 10.15 1.92
C LEU A 105 8.83 8.71 2.41
N PHE A 106 8.61 7.78 1.50
CA PHE A 106 8.31 6.38 1.81
C PHE A 106 9.32 5.43 1.19
N LEU A 107 9.85 4.54 2.01
CA LEU A 107 10.69 3.41 1.63
C LEU A 107 9.92 2.11 1.84
N ASP A 108 10.17 1.09 1.03
CA ASP A 108 9.61 -0.24 1.29
C ASP A 108 10.16 -0.82 2.60
N GLY A 109 9.24 -1.24 3.45
CA GLY A 109 9.53 -2.10 4.59
C GLY A 109 9.48 -3.57 4.21
N SER A 110 9.11 -4.40 5.17
CA SER A 110 8.91 -5.83 4.92
C SER A 110 7.77 -6.11 3.95
N GLU A 111 8.05 -6.96 2.99
CA GLU A 111 7.07 -7.49 2.05
C GLU A 111 6.22 -8.59 2.71
N PRO A 112 5.00 -8.84 2.20
CA PRO A 112 4.20 -9.97 2.65
C PRO A 112 4.80 -11.34 2.25
N LEU A 113 4.38 -12.40 2.95
CA LEU A 113 5.00 -13.73 2.81
C LEU A 113 4.94 -14.30 1.39
N TRP A 114 3.83 -14.14 0.66
CA TRP A 114 3.75 -14.67 -0.71
C TRP A 114 4.76 -14.03 -1.65
N MET A 115 5.10 -12.74 -1.45
CA MET A 115 6.12 -12.08 -2.26
C MET A 115 7.51 -12.63 -1.96
N LEU A 116 7.80 -12.87 -0.68
CA LEU A 116 9.06 -13.48 -0.25
C LEU A 116 9.19 -14.92 -0.73
N GLU A 117 8.11 -15.70 -0.61
CA GLU A 117 8.04 -17.06 -1.10
C GLU A 117 8.24 -17.12 -2.63
N HIS A 118 7.51 -16.30 -3.39
CA HIS A 118 7.67 -16.23 -4.84
C HIS A 118 9.11 -15.85 -5.21
N ARG A 119 9.68 -14.83 -4.55
CA ARG A 119 11.07 -14.38 -4.80
C ARG A 119 12.08 -15.50 -4.54
N ARG A 120 11.85 -16.28 -3.48
CA ARG A 120 12.71 -17.39 -3.05
C ARG A 120 12.62 -18.61 -3.98
N LEU A 121 11.41 -18.99 -4.38
CA LEU A 121 11.16 -20.15 -5.25
C LEU A 121 11.54 -19.86 -6.70
N PHE A 122 11.37 -18.62 -7.15
CA PHE A 122 11.62 -18.19 -8.52
C PHE A 122 12.58 -16.97 -8.54
N PRO A 123 13.85 -17.15 -8.15
CA PRO A 123 14.83 -16.08 -8.18
C PRO A 123 15.18 -15.75 -9.63
N GLY A 124 14.41 -14.86 -10.24
CA GLY A 124 14.67 -14.38 -11.60
C GLY A 124 15.99 -13.60 -11.69
N ARG A 125 16.40 -13.24 -12.90
CA ARG A 125 17.68 -12.53 -13.17
C ARG A 125 17.89 -11.21 -12.41
N ARG A 126 16.82 -10.64 -11.83
CA ARG A 126 16.85 -9.37 -11.09
C ARG A 126 16.75 -9.57 -9.57
N TYR A 127 16.87 -10.80 -9.08
CA TYR A 127 16.74 -11.15 -7.66
C TYR A 127 17.67 -10.31 -6.79
N ASP A 128 18.99 -10.31 -7.06
CA ASP A 128 19.97 -9.56 -6.23
C ASP A 128 19.68 -8.06 -6.22
N ALA A 129 19.24 -7.50 -7.35
CA ALA A 129 18.85 -6.10 -7.43
C ALA A 129 17.61 -5.79 -6.59
N LYS A 130 16.63 -6.70 -6.51
CA LYS A 130 15.44 -6.54 -5.64
C LYS A 130 15.83 -6.63 -4.17
N VAL A 131 16.61 -7.63 -3.77
CA VAL A 131 17.09 -7.80 -2.38
C VAL A 131 17.94 -6.62 -1.94
N TYR A 132 18.83 -6.14 -2.82
CA TYR A 132 19.68 -4.98 -2.53
C TYR A 132 18.90 -3.70 -2.17
N ARG A 133 17.65 -3.57 -2.63
CA ARG A 133 16.82 -2.38 -2.44
C ARG A 133 15.72 -2.57 -1.39
N SER A 134 15.55 -3.78 -0.86
CA SER A 134 14.56 -4.05 0.18
C SER A 134 15.12 -3.78 1.58
N CYS A 135 14.26 -3.82 2.60
CA CYS A 135 14.64 -3.71 4.01
C CYS A 135 15.59 -4.82 4.50
N ALA A 136 15.91 -5.82 3.67
CA ALA A 136 16.94 -6.83 3.93
C ALA A 136 18.37 -6.29 3.73
N SER A 137 18.54 -5.19 2.99
CA SER A 137 19.84 -4.59 2.64
C SER A 137 20.16 -3.35 3.49
N PRO A 138 21.45 -3.03 3.75
CA PRO A 138 21.83 -1.84 4.50
C PRO A 138 21.49 -0.52 3.78
N MET A 139 21.44 -0.53 2.44
CA MET A 139 21.31 0.69 1.62
C MET A 139 20.05 1.53 1.95
N PRO A 140 18.84 0.96 2.09
CA PRO A 140 17.65 1.73 2.45
C PRO A 140 17.72 2.40 3.84
N TYR A 141 18.42 1.79 4.81
CA TYR A 141 18.60 2.39 6.14
C TYR A 141 19.55 3.59 6.08
N LEU A 142 20.63 3.48 5.30
CA LEU A 142 21.53 4.62 5.03
C LEU A 142 20.80 5.75 4.28
N LEU A 143 19.90 5.40 3.36
CA LEU A 143 19.07 6.38 2.66
C LEU A 143 18.12 7.11 3.63
N GLU A 144 17.41 6.37 4.49
CA GLU A 144 16.55 6.96 5.52
C GLU A 144 17.32 7.92 6.43
N GLU A 145 18.49 7.52 6.93
CA GLU A 145 19.34 8.36 7.77
C GLU A 145 19.73 9.65 7.04
N LYS A 146 20.14 9.55 5.77
CA LYS A 146 20.48 10.73 4.96
C LYS A 146 19.30 11.67 4.78
N LEU A 147 18.09 11.14 4.59
CA LEU A 147 16.87 11.92 4.35
C LEU A 147 16.35 12.60 5.60
N ARG A 148 16.54 12.01 6.80
CA ARG A 148 16.20 12.66 8.07
C ARG A 148 16.92 14.00 8.25
N GLY A 149 18.15 14.12 7.75
CA GLY A 149 18.88 15.39 7.74
C GLY A 149 18.37 16.38 6.69
N THR A 150 18.02 15.92 5.47
CA THR A 150 17.85 16.82 4.32
C THR A 150 16.41 17.15 3.96
N ALA A 151 15.43 16.39 4.43
CA ALA A 151 14.02 16.66 4.14
C ALA A 151 13.55 18.01 4.73
N MET A 152 14.20 18.48 5.80
CA MET A 152 13.88 19.77 6.44
C MET A 152 14.66 20.96 5.84
N GLU A 153 15.66 20.71 4.99
CA GLU A 153 16.56 21.72 4.41
C GLU A 153 16.05 22.30 3.07
N GLN A 154 14.77 22.10 2.77
CA GLN A 154 14.13 22.70 1.59
C GLN A 154 14.21 24.23 1.66
N ARG A 155 14.36 24.89 0.50
CA ARG A 155 14.35 26.37 0.41
C ARG A 155 13.08 26.97 1.00
N VAL A 156 11.95 26.31 0.77
CA VAL A 156 10.66 26.62 1.38
C VAL A 156 10.19 25.33 2.02
N PRO A 157 10.47 25.11 3.32
CA PRO A 157 10.09 23.88 3.97
C PRO A 157 8.58 23.83 4.23
N PRO A 158 7.95 22.65 4.10
CA PRO A 158 6.54 22.45 4.44
C PRO A 158 6.28 22.61 5.94
N SER A 159 5.01 22.60 6.33
CA SER A 159 4.62 22.67 7.75
C SER A 159 4.90 21.36 8.48
N GLU A 160 4.81 20.24 7.80
CA GLU A 160 5.19 18.93 8.33
C GLU A 160 5.97 18.12 7.28
N ALA A 161 6.76 17.18 7.77
CA ALA A 161 7.41 16.19 6.93
C ALA A 161 7.41 14.81 7.58
N VAL A 162 7.17 13.78 6.77
CA VAL A 162 7.09 12.40 7.22
C VAL A 162 8.14 11.56 6.49
N ILE A 163 8.85 10.71 7.21
CA ILE A 163 9.76 9.71 6.65
C ILE A 163 9.35 8.35 7.19
N SER A 164 8.93 7.45 6.31
CA SER A 164 8.58 6.08 6.67
C SER A 164 9.63 5.12 6.10
N GLY A 165 10.53 4.67 6.96
CA GLY A 165 11.70 3.88 6.58
C GLY A 165 11.47 2.38 6.37
N PRO A 166 12.55 1.65 6.04
CA PRO A 166 12.56 0.20 5.89
C PRO A 166 12.23 -0.58 7.18
N ALA A 167 12.42 0.02 8.36
CA ALA A 167 12.05 -0.60 9.63
C ALA A 167 10.54 -0.52 9.93
N THR A 168 9.80 0.39 9.29
CA THR A 168 8.33 0.40 9.33
C THR A 168 7.81 -0.67 8.35
N PRO A 169 6.97 -1.62 8.78
CA PRO A 169 6.45 -2.68 7.92
C PRO A 169 5.65 -2.19 6.70
N GLY A 170 5.62 -3.01 5.64
CA GLY A 170 4.77 -2.82 4.47
C GLY A 170 5.42 -2.06 3.32
N LEU A 171 4.81 -2.16 2.14
CA LEU A 171 5.25 -1.47 0.92
C LEU A 171 4.97 0.03 0.99
N ALA A 172 5.72 0.81 0.21
CA ALA A 172 5.59 2.25 0.14
C ALA A 172 4.16 2.70 -0.22
N GLU A 173 3.47 2.03 -1.15
CA GLU A 173 2.11 2.39 -1.57
C GLU A 173 1.08 2.17 -0.46
N GLY A 174 1.27 1.14 0.36
CA GLY A 174 0.44 0.90 1.54
C GLY A 174 0.64 1.99 2.59
N LYS A 175 1.89 2.37 2.86
CA LYS A 175 2.24 3.46 3.77
C LYS A 175 1.72 4.81 3.29
N MET A 176 1.79 5.08 1.98
CA MET A 176 1.20 6.27 1.36
C MET A 176 -0.31 6.32 1.55
N SER A 177 -1.00 5.21 1.27
CA SER A 177 -2.44 5.10 1.44
C SER A 177 -2.84 5.30 2.91
N ALA A 178 -2.11 4.69 3.84
CA ALA A 178 -2.29 4.87 5.28
C ALA A 178 -2.09 6.33 5.73
N TYR A 179 -1.05 7.00 5.21
CA TYR A 179 -0.80 8.41 5.49
C TYR A 179 -1.89 9.34 4.92
N LEU A 180 -2.40 9.08 3.70
CA LEU A 180 -3.50 9.84 3.13
C LEU A 180 -4.79 9.69 3.95
N LEU A 181 -5.04 8.50 4.49
CA LEU A 181 -6.15 8.25 5.40
C LEU A 181 -5.95 8.96 6.74
N ASP A 182 -4.73 9.02 7.27
CA ASP A 182 -4.42 9.82 8.46
C ASP A 182 -4.61 11.32 8.21
N LEU A 183 -4.20 11.84 7.04
CA LEU A 183 -4.54 13.20 6.63
C LEU A 183 -6.06 13.40 6.57
N ALA A 184 -6.80 12.42 6.07
CA ALA A 184 -8.26 12.48 5.98
C ALA A 184 -8.90 12.51 7.38
N THR A 185 -8.27 11.88 8.39
CA THR A 185 -8.75 11.99 9.78
C THR A 185 -8.81 13.43 10.26
N ARG A 186 -7.88 14.26 9.76
CA ARG A 186 -7.73 15.66 10.17
C ARG A 186 -8.81 16.56 9.54
N ILE A 187 -9.42 16.12 8.44
CA ILE A 187 -10.60 16.77 7.84
C ILE A 187 -11.79 16.61 8.80
N VAL A 188 -12.02 15.40 9.31
CA VAL A 188 -13.15 15.11 10.22
C VAL A 188 -12.88 15.65 11.61
N ARG A 189 -11.65 15.48 12.10
CA ARG A 189 -11.25 15.80 13.46
C ARG A 189 -9.84 16.39 13.45
N PRO A 190 -9.72 17.72 13.52
CA PRO A 190 -8.42 18.38 13.62
C PRO A 190 -7.55 17.74 14.70
N PRO A 191 -6.23 17.62 14.47
CA PRO A 191 -5.33 16.98 15.42
C PRO A 191 -5.30 17.78 16.73
N THR A 192 -5.63 17.12 17.83
CA THR A 192 -5.46 17.67 19.18
C THR A 192 -4.01 17.65 19.64
N TRP A 193 -3.20 16.75 19.05
CA TRP A 193 -1.78 16.63 19.31
C TRP A 193 -1.02 16.13 18.08
N PRO A 194 0.15 16.70 17.75
CA PRO A 194 0.68 17.95 18.30
C PRO A 194 -0.22 19.15 17.93
N SER A 195 -0.48 20.04 18.88
CA SER A 195 -1.41 21.18 18.76
C SER A 195 -0.99 22.24 17.74
N GLN A 196 0.20 22.08 17.15
CA GLN A 196 0.83 22.99 16.17
C GLN A 196 0.97 22.36 14.78
N LEU A 197 0.12 21.40 14.41
CA LEU A 197 0.00 20.99 13.01
C LEU A 197 -0.58 22.16 12.19
N CYS A 198 0.32 23.00 11.67
CA CYS A 198 0.06 24.39 11.28
C CYS A 198 -0.92 24.58 10.12
N ALA A 199 -1.13 23.58 9.25
CA ALA A 199 -1.98 23.74 8.07
C ALA A 199 -3.23 22.85 8.18
N PRO A 200 -4.45 23.42 8.16
CA PRO A 200 -5.67 22.63 8.16
C PRO A 200 -5.72 21.78 6.88
N VAL A 201 -6.14 20.52 7.02
CA VAL A 201 -6.30 19.60 5.90
C VAL A 201 -7.75 19.67 5.42
N THR A 202 -7.95 19.79 4.11
CA THR A 202 -9.28 19.82 3.50
C THR A 202 -9.41 18.77 2.40
N ALA A 203 -10.64 18.39 2.05
CA ALA A 203 -10.89 17.46 0.94
C ALA A 203 -10.50 18.02 -0.44
N ASN A 204 -10.33 19.34 -0.53
CA ASN A 204 -9.92 20.07 -1.75
C ASN A 204 -8.40 20.19 -1.87
N ASP A 205 -7.64 19.77 -0.86
CA ASP A 205 -6.19 19.85 -0.88
C ASP A 205 -5.61 19.07 -2.07
N THR A 206 -4.62 19.68 -2.70
CA THR A 206 -3.93 19.13 -3.86
C THR A 206 -2.86 18.13 -3.40
N VAL A 207 -2.97 16.90 -3.86
CA VAL A 207 -2.08 15.78 -3.49
C VAL A 207 -1.26 15.36 -4.70
N CYS A 208 0.06 15.31 -4.56
CA CYS A 208 0.99 14.79 -5.56
C CYS A 208 1.61 13.47 -5.10
N LEU A 209 1.44 12.42 -5.88
CA LEU A 209 2.03 11.09 -5.63
C LEU A 209 3.17 10.87 -6.61
N VAL A 210 4.40 10.76 -6.12
CA VAL A 210 5.60 10.66 -6.95
C VAL A 210 6.18 9.25 -6.89
N GLY A 211 6.30 8.58 -8.03
CA GLY A 211 6.87 7.23 -8.10
C GLY A 211 6.57 6.52 -9.42
N GLY A 212 6.28 5.22 -9.34
CA GLY A 212 5.84 4.43 -10.50
C GLY A 212 4.51 4.93 -11.09
N PRO A 213 4.25 4.73 -12.39
CA PRO A 213 2.98 5.10 -13.01
C PRO A 213 1.77 4.40 -12.37
N GLU A 214 1.98 3.27 -11.70
CA GLU A 214 0.96 2.50 -10.99
C GLU A 214 0.32 3.27 -9.82
N LEU A 215 1.02 4.26 -9.24
CA LEU A 215 0.47 5.11 -8.18
C LEU A 215 -0.78 5.89 -8.63
N ALA A 216 -1.02 6.03 -9.94
CA ALA A 216 -2.26 6.58 -10.45
C ALA A 216 -3.48 5.77 -10.00
N TRP A 217 -3.37 4.45 -9.85
CA TRP A 217 -4.45 3.59 -9.38
C TRP A 217 -4.70 3.72 -7.89
N MET A 218 -3.66 3.93 -7.07
CA MET A 218 -3.84 4.36 -5.68
C MET A 218 -4.59 5.71 -5.63
N GLY A 219 -4.23 6.66 -6.51
CA GLY A 219 -4.94 7.93 -6.62
C GLY A 219 -6.42 7.76 -6.97
N VAL A 220 -6.76 6.82 -7.87
CA VAL A 220 -8.15 6.43 -8.15
C VAL A 220 -8.80 5.86 -6.89
N GLY A 221 -8.17 4.92 -6.20
CA GLY A 221 -8.71 4.24 -5.01
C GLY A 221 -8.88 5.12 -3.76
N MET A 222 -8.15 6.24 -3.66
CA MET A 222 -8.18 7.12 -2.50
C MET A 222 -9.37 8.10 -2.54
N THR A 223 -10.56 7.58 -2.22
CA THR A 223 -11.84 8.27 -2.37
C THR A 223 -12.05 9.53 -1.53
N PRO A 224 -11.41 9.74 -0.36
CA PRO A 224 -11.56 10.98 0.39
C PRO A 224 -11.06 12.25 -0.33
N TYR A 225 -10.22 12.12 -1.35
CA TYR A 225 -9.65 13.26 -2.08
C TYR A 225 -10.07 13.26 -3.55
N HIS A 226 -10.26 14.47 -4.09
CA HIS A 226 -10.63 14.70 -5.48
C HIS A 226 -9.50 15.30 -6.34
N ASN A 227 -8.49 15.92 -5.71
CA ASN A 227 -7.39 16.62 -6.37
C ASN A 227 -6.06 15.86 -6.26
N ILE A 228 -6.05 14.59 -6.68
CA ILE A 228 -4.83 13.76 -6.69
C ILE A 228 -4.17 13.78 -8.07
N THR A 229 -2.86 13.94 -8.11
CA THR A 229 -2.03 13.82 -9.31
C THR A 229 -0.89 12.84 -9.09
N ALA A 230 -0.79 11.81 -9.93
CA ALA A 230 0.37 10.93 -9.97
C ALA A 230 1.44 11.52 -10.89
N VAL A 231 2.69 11.48 -10.46
CA VAL A 231 3.86 11.98 -11.17
C VAL A 231 4.91 10.89 -11.22
N THR A 232 5.44 10.62 -12.40
CA THR A 232 6.54 9.68 -12.60
C THR A 232 7.72 10.37 -13.27
N LEU A 233 8.92 9.90 -12.96
CA LEU A 233 10.15 10.39 -13.58
C LEU A 233 10.58 9.38 -14.64
N GLN A 234 10.37 9.73 -15.92
CA GLN A 234 10.72 8.89 -17.05
C GLN A 234 11.81 9.58 -17.87
N GLN A 235 12.97 8.93 -18.03
CA GLN A 235 14.11 9.47 -18.82
C GLN A 235 14.57 10.88 -18.39
N GLY A 236 14.44 11.21 -17.09
CA GLY A 236 14.82 12.52 -16.57
C GLY A 236 13.73 13.60 -16.68
N GLU A 237 12.60 13.29 -17.32
CA GLU A 237 11.45 14.18 -17.44
C GLU A 237 10.32 13.76 -16.49
N LEU A 238 9.71 14.74 -15.83
CA LEU A 238 8.50 14.50 -15.05
C LEU A 238 7.32 14.39 -16.01
N LYS A 239 6.56 13.31 -15.88
CA LYS A 239 5.26 13.13 -16.51
C LYS A 239 4.20 12.96 -15.43
N SER A 240 2.97 13.37 -15.72
CA SER A 240 1.88 13.35 -14.76
C SER A 240 0.58 12.81 -15.35
N CYS A 241 -0.23 12.22 -14.48
CA CYS A 241 -1.61 11.85 -14.72
C CYS A 241 -2.44 12.26 -13.50
N SER A 242 -3.40 13.17 -13.70
CA SER A 242 -4.33 13.57 -12.64
C SER A 242 -5.46 12.55 -12.50
N LEU A 243 -6.15 12.53 -11.35
CA LEU A 243 -7.38 11.75 -11.18
C LEU A 243 -8.39 12.05 -12.30
N GLN A 244 -8.51 13.34 -12.66
CA GLN A 244 -9.33 13.76 -13.80
C GLN A 244 -8.87 13.08 -15.09
N GLY A 245 -7.57 13.10 -15.40
CA GLY A 245 -7.02 12.44 -16.59
C GLY A 245 -7.27 10.92 -16.60
N SER A 246 -7.14 10.26 -15.43
CA SER A 246 -7.47 8.83 -15.29
C SER A 246 -8.95 8.55 -15.58
N MET A 247 -9.85 9.38 -15.04
CA MET A 247 -11.29 9.24 -15.26
C MET A 247 -11.69 9.59 -16.70
N GLU A 248 -11.05 10.57 -17.34
CA GLU A 248 -11.21 10.89 -18.76
C GLU A 248 -10.77 9.73 -19.66
N TRP A 249 -9.62 9.12 -19.36
CA TRP A 249 -9.14 7.92 -20.07
C TRP A 249 -10.16 6.77 -20.00
N MET A 250 -10.82 6.60 -18.84
CA MET A 250 -11.90 5.61 -18.61
C MET A 250 -13.28 6.07 -19.15
N ARG A 251 -13.43 7.30 -19.65
CA ARG A 251 -14.71 7.91 -20.06
C ARG A 251 -15.73 8.04 -18.91
N LEU A 252 -15.23 8.22 -17.69
CA LEU A 252 -15.99 8.37 -16.45
C LEU A 252 -15.82 9.76 -15.80
N ASP A 253 -15.23 10.73 -16.51
CA ASP A 253 -15.00 12.11 -16.05
C ASP A 253 -16.29 12.85 -15.72
N HIS A 254 -17.41 12.46 -16.32
CA HIS A 254 -18.73 13.00 -16.01
C HIS A 254 -19.13 12.79 -14.54
N LEU A 255 -18.58 11.78 -13.85
CA LEU A 255 -18.80 11.55 -12.43
C LEU A 255 -18.05 12.56 -11.54
N LEU A 256 -17.04 13.25 -12.08
CA LEU A 256 -16.27 14.28 -11.38
C LEU A 256 -16.87 15.69 -11.53
N LYS A 257 -17.71 15.92 -12.55
CA LYS A 257 -18.25 17.26 -12.84
C LYS A 257 -19.33 17.65 -11.83
N VAL A 258 -19.21 18.85 -11.25
CA VAL A 258 -20.24 19.47 -10.42
C VAL A 258 -21.44 19.81 -11.31
N ALA A 259 -22.66 19.52 -10.86
CA ALA A 259 -23.86 19.96 -11.57
C ALA A 259 -23.85 21.49 -11.70
N PRO A 260 -24.33 22.07 -12.82
CA PRO A 260 -24.52 23.51 -12.91
C PRO A 260 -25.38 23.96 -11.71
N GLN A 261 -25.02 25.09 -11.11
CA GLN A 261 -25.73 25.73 -10.01
C GLN A 261 -27.14 26.11 -10.46
N GLN A 262 -28.05 25.16 -10.44
CA GLN A 262 -29.47 25.39 -10.49
C GLN A 262 -30.11 24.51 -9.43
N GLU A 263 -30.84 25.19 -8.56
CA GLU A 263 -31.78 24.69 -7.56
C GLU A 263 -31.22 24.38 -6.15
N SER A 264 -31.57 25.32 -5.28
CA SER A 264 -31.29 25.46 -3.86
C SER A 264 -31.99 24.42 -2.96
N SER A 265 -32.11 23.17 -3.39
CA SER A 265 -32.74 22.08 -2.59
C SER A 265 -32.03 20.73 -2.62
N ASP A 266 -31.02 20.51 -3.47
CA ASP A 266 -30.52 19.16 -3.79
C ASP A 266 -29.26 18.71 -3.00
N SER A 267 -29.25 18.90 -1.67
CA SER A 267 -28.18 18.38 -0.80
C SER A 267 -28.01 16.86 -0.92
N GLY A 268 -29.12 16.14 -1.10
CA GLY A 268 -29.15 14.67 -1.23
C GLY A 268 -28.57 14.16 -2.55
N ALA A 269 -28.85 14.82 -3.68
CA ALA A 269 -28.36 14.38 -4.99
C ALA A 269 -26.84 14.57 -5.13
N ALA A 270 -26.29 15.65 -4.55
CA ALA A 270 -24.85 15.87 -4.49
C ALA A 270 -24.15 14.82 -3.63
N LEU A 271 -24.74 14.48 -2.47
CA LEU A 271 -24.23 13.43 -1.59
C LEU A 271 -24.27 12.05 -2.25
N GLU A 272 -25.37 11.71 -2.92
CA GLU A 272 -25.52 10.44 -3.63
C GLU A 272 -24.50 10.31 -4.77
N ARG A 273 -24.26 11.40 -5.51
CA ARG A 273 -23.20 11.42 -6.53
C ARG A 273 -21.81 11.20 -5.92
N LYS A 274 -21.52 11.82 -4.77
CA LYS A 274 -20.23 11.63 -4.08
C LYS A 274 -20.05 10.17 -3.63
N ARG A 275 -21.10 9.56 -3.08
CA ARG A 275 -21.13 8.14 -2.69
C ARG A 275 -20.91 7.24 -3.90
N ARG A 276 -21.64 7.49 -5.00
CA ARG A 276 -21.48 6.79 -6.28
C ARG A 276 -20.07 6.91 -6.82
N LEU A 277 -19.49 8.10 -6.81
CA LEU A 277 -18.11 8.32 -7.27
C LEU A 277 -17.10 7.53 -6.42
N ALA A 278 -17.25 7.55 -5.09
CA ALA A 278 -16.38 6.78 -4.19
C ALA A 278 -16.50 5.26 -4.43
N ALA A 279 -17.73 4.77 -4.58
CA ALA A 279 -18.04 3.39 -4.94
C ALA A 279 -17.38 2.97 -6.25
N VAL A 280 -17.64 3.71 -7.34
CA VAL A 280 -17.06 3.42 -8.67
C VAL A 280 -15.54 3.44 -8.63
N ARG A 281 -14.93 4.43 -7.98
CA ARG A 281 -13.47 4.52 -7.84
C ARG A 281 -12.87 3.31 -7.12
N THR A 282 -13.57 2.78 -6.11
CA THR A 282 -13.14 1.58 -5.38
C THR A 282 -13.19 0.33 -6.27
N ASP A 283 -14.26 0.18 -7.05
CA ASP A 283 -14.45 -0.94 -7.98
C ASP A 283 -13.40 -0.93 -9.11
N LEU A 284 -13.13 0.25 -9.69
CA LEU A 284 -12.19 0.42 -10.81
C LEU A 284 -10.78 -0.08 -10.48
N VAL A 285 -10.32 0.10 -9.24
CA VAL A 285 -9.02 -0.42 -8.82
C VAL A 285 -8.99 -1.94 -8.91
N LEU A 286 -10.03 -2.64 -8.41
CA LEU A 286 -10.07 -4.11 -8.51
C LEU A 286 -10.12 -4.56 -9.97
N LEU A 287 -10.95 -3.91 -10.80
CA LEU A 287 -11.08 -4.27 -12.21
C LEU A 287 -9.74 -4.17 -12.93
N TYR A 288 -8.98 -3.11 -12.67
CA TYR A 288 -7.64 -2.96 -13.23
C TYR A 288 -6.67 -4.04 -12.71
N LEU A 289 -6.67 -4.31 -11.41
CA LEU A 289 -5.82 -5.35 -10.81
C LEU A 289 -6.11 -6.73 -11.41
N LEU A 290 -7.38 -7.06 -11.65
CA LEU A 290 -7.76 -8.32 -12.29
C LEU A 290 -7.20 -8.42 -13.71
N THR A 291 -7.17 -7.34 -14.49
CA THR A 291 -6.79 -7.42 -15.91
C THR A 291 -5.35 -7.05 -16.21
N ASN A 292 -4.65 -6.36 -15.31
CA ASN A 292 -3.29 -5.86 -15.54
C ASN A 292 -2.29 -6.26 -14.44
N GLY A 293 -2.77 -6.71 -13.29
CA GLY A 293 -1.94 -7.00 -12.13
C GLY A 293 -1.35 -5.76 -11.47
N HIS A 294 -0.31 -5.95 -10.65
CA HIS A 294 0.41 -4.87 -9.97
C HIS A 294 1.88 -5.26 -9.73
N PRO A 295 2.84 -4.66 -10.48
CA PRO A 295 4.25 -5.05 -10.43
C PRO A 295 4.91 -4.96 -9.04
N SER A 296 4.57 -3.96 -8.22
CA SER A 296 5.22 -3.78 -6.92
C SER A 296 4.77 -4.79 -5.87
N THR A 297 3.53 -5.26 -5.92
CA THR A 297 3.03 -6.33 -5.03
C THR A 297 3.30 -7.73 -5.59
N GLY A 298 3.89 -7.81 -6.79
CA GLY A 298 4.11 -9.07 -7.50
C GLY A 298 2.81 -9.73 -7.99
N LEU A 299 1.68 -9.02 -8.00
CA LEU A 299 0.41 -9.53 -8.51
C LEU A 299 0.51 -9.69 -10.05
N PRO A 300 0.43 -10.91 -10.59
CA PRO A 300 0.32 -11.10 -12.02
C PRO A 300 -1.08 -10.68 -12.51
N GLN A 301 -1.22 -10.51 -13.83
CA GLN A 301 -2.52 -10.35 -14.46
C GLN A 301 -3.41 -11.57 -14.14
N VAL A 302 -4.55 -11.36 -13.49
CA VAL A 302 -5.44 -12.45 -13.05
C VAL A 302 -6.29 -12.98 -14.20
N LEU A 303 -6.83 -12.10 -15.03
CA LEU A 303 -7.72 -12.42 -16.15
C LEU A 303 -6.99 -12.25 -17.48
N ALA A 304 -7.15 -13.20 -18.38
CA ALA A 304 -6.72 -13.07 -19.78
C ALA A 304 -7.55 -12.02 -20.55
N THR A 305 -8.75 -11.71 -20.05
CA THR A 305 -9.65 -10.71 -20.64
C THR A 305 -9.05 -9.31 -20.56
N PRO A 306 -9.07 -8.53 -21.67
CA PRO A 306 -8.65 -7.13 -21.67
C PRO A 306 -9.44 -6.25 -20.69
N PHE A 307 -8.79 -5.22 -20.16
CA PHE A 307 -9.42 -4.22 -19.29
C PHE A 307 -10.66 -3.57 -19.93
N ALA A 308 -10.61 -3.32 -21.24
CA ALA A 308 -11.70 -2.66 -21.95
C ALA A 308 -13.02 -3.43 -21.91
N ASP A 309 -12.96 -4.76 -22.12
CA ASP A 309 -14.15 -5.60 -22.12
C ASP A 309 -14.76 -5.71 -20.71
N VAL A 310 -13.89 -5.80 -19.69
CA VAL A 310 -14.30 -5.84 -18.29
C VAL A 310 -14.92 -4.51 -17.86
N LEU A 311 -14.31 -3.38 -18.24
CA LEU A 311 -14.83 -2.04 -17.92
C LEU A 311 -16.15 -1.77 -18.65
N ASP A 312 -16.28 -2.14 -19.93
CA ASP A 312 -17.52 -1.98 -20.70
C ASP A 312 -18.67 -2.78 -20.07
N ALA A 313 -18.40 -4.02 -19.64
CA ALA A 313 -19.38 -4.83 -18.92
C ALA A 313 -19.79 -4.19 -17.59
N TYR A 314 -18.81 -3.67 -16.82
CA TYR A 314 -19.07 -2.98 -15.56
C TYR A 314 -19.93 -1.72 -15.77
N VAL A 315 -19.55 -0.84 -16.69
CA VAL A 315 -20.28 0.40 -16.99
C VAL A 315 -21.69 0.11 -17.50
N GLY A 316 -21.90 -0.98 -18.25
CA GLY A 316 -23.24 -1.42 -18.65
C GLY A 316 -24.14 -1.75 -17.46
N ILE A 317 -23.63 -2.52 -16.48
CA ILE A 317 -24.37 -2.88 -15.27
C ILE A 317 -24.61 -1.65 -14.40
N GLU A 318 -23.59 -0.80 -14.26
CA GLU A 318 -23.65 0.43 -13.47
C GLU A 318 -24.75 1.37 -14.00
N LYS A 319 -24.85 1.54 -15.32
CA LYS A 319 -25.93 2.32 -15.94
C LYS A 319 -27.30 1.71 -15.72
N GLU A 320 -27.45 0.39 -15.83
CA GLU A 320 -28.71 -0.31 -15.60
C GLU A 320 -29.21 -0.11 -14.17
N GLN A 321 -28.32 -0.21 -13.18
CA GLN A 321 -28.64 0.00 -11.76
C GLN A 321 -29.08 1.43 -11.44
N HIS A 322 -28.55 2.43 -12.15
CA HIS A 322 -28.89 3.84 -11.91
C HIS A 322 -30.04 4.35 -12.81
N SER A 323 -30.34 3.67 -13.92
CA SER A 323 -31.44 4.03 -14.84
C SER A 323 -32.76 3.38 -14.44
N ALA A 324 -32.72 2.17 -13.87
CA ALA A 324 -33.84 1.63 -13.14
C ALA A 324 -33.92 2.40 -11.82
N ALA A 325 -34.95 3.23 -11.62
CA ALA A 325 -35.26 3.74 -10.29
C ALA A 325 -35.36 2.53 -9.35
N ALA A 326 -34.31 2.33 -8.52
CA ALA A 326 -34.23 1.21 -7.59
C ALA A 326 -35.20 1.46 -6.43
N LEU A 327 -36.48 1.35 -6.75
CA LEU A 327 -37.57 1.17 -5.82
C LEU A 327 -37.28 -0.10 -5.00
N SER A 328 -37.44 0.04 -3.68
CA SER A 328 -37.79 -1.03 -2.72
C SER A 328 -36.76 -2.09 -2.34
N ALA A 329 -35.52 -1.74 -1.98
CA ALA A 329 -34.77 -2.56 -1.03
C ALA A 329 -34.47 -1.72 0.21
N GLN A 330 -34.98 -2.12 1.37
CA GLN A 330 -34.60 -1.54 2.67
C GLN A 330 -33.07 -1.50 2.73
N GLN A 331 -32.51 -0.30 2.65
CA GLN A 331 -31.09 -0.09 2.79
C GLN A 331 -30.73 -0.45 4.22
N ASN A 332 -29.79 -1.37 4.42
CA ASN A 332 -29.16 -1.51 5.73
C ASN A 332 -28.41 -0.19 5.98
N PRO A 333 -28.82 0.65 6.94
CA PRO A 333 -28.28 2.00 7.12
C PRO A 333 -26.80 1.98 7.58
N LEU A 334 -26.25 0.80 7.86
CA LEU A 334 -24.90 0.60 8.37
C LEU A 334 -23.85 0.30 7.29
N CYS A 335 -24.21 0.27 6.00
CA CYS A 335 -23.27 -0.10 4.94
C CYS A 335 -23.34 0.86 3.73
N LEU A 336 -22.17 1.32 3.28
CA LEU A 336 -22.04 2.05 2.03
C LEU A 336 -21.85 1.01 0.91
N ARG A 337 -22.90 0.84 0.11
CA ARG A 337 -22.95 -0.18 -0.95
C ARG A 337 -22.38 0.37 -2.25
N SER A 338 -21.37 -0.30 -2.82
CA SER A 338 -21.01 -0.16 -4.23
C SER A 338 -21.52 -1.36 -5.04
N MET A 339 -21.20 -1.38 -6.33
CA MET A 339 -21.58 -2.52 -7.17
C MET A 339 -20.79 -3.75 -6.72
N LEU A 340 -19.45 -3.70 -6.67
CA LEU A 340 -18.62 -4.86 -6.30
C LEU A 340 -18.29 -4.92 -4.81
N PHE A 341 -18.03 -3.80 -4.15
CA PHE A 341 -17.64 -3.77 -2.74
C PHE A 341 -18.72 -3.20 -1.82
N ASP A 342 -18.82 -3.76 -0.64
CA ASP A 342 -19.49 -3.10 0.48
C ASP A 342 -18.43 -2.56 1.42
N GLU A 343 -18.57 -1.28 1.77
CA GLU A 343 -17.77 -0.65 2.82
C GLU A 343 -18.56 -0.72 4.13
N GLU A 344 -18.01 -1.41 5.12
CA GLU A 344 -18.58 -1.52 6.46
C GLU A 344 -17.76 -0.74 7.48
N PRO A 345 -18.42 -0.17 8.50
CA PRO A 345 -17.72 0.53 9.54
C PRO A 345 -16.90 -0.42 10.40
N VAL A 346 -15.62 -0.07 10.62
CA VAL A 346 -14.78 -0.76 11.59
C VAL A 346 -15.35 -0.53 12.99
N THR A 347 -15.94 -1.56 13.60
CA THR A 347 -16.45 -1.53 14.97
C THR A 347 -15.54 -2.34 15.90
N GLY A 348 -15.57 -2.06 17.20
CA GLY A 348 -14.74 -2.76 18.19
C GLY A 348 -14.90 -4.29 18.21
N ALA A 349 -16.04 -4.80 17.75
CA ALA A 349 -16.32 -6.23 17.63
C ALA A 349 -15.73 -6.90 16.37
N HIS A 350 -15.32 -6.11 15.36
CA HIS A 350 -14.92 -6.59 14.03
C HIS A 350 -13.61 -5.97 13.54
N LEU A 351 -12.73 -5.65 14.48
CA LEU A 351 -11.39 -5.09 14.25
C LEU A 351 -10.49 -5.92 13.31
N GLU A 352 -10.75 -7.22 13.18
CA GLU A 352 -10.05 -8.13 12.27
C GLU A 352 -10.66 -8.20 10.87
N ARG A 353 -11.88 -7.67 10.65
CA ARG A 353 -12.51 -7.65 9.33
C ARG A 353 -12.02 -6.43 8.53
N PRO A 354 -11.65 -6.59 7.24
CA PRO A 354 -11.28 -5.45 6.42
C PRO A 354 -12.51 -4.58 6.14
N PRO A 355 -12.34 -3.24 6.03
CA PRO A 355 -13.44 -2.31 5.81
C PRO A 355 -14.10 -2.48 4.43
N LEU A 356 -13.39 -3.04 3.46
CA LEU A 356 -13.87 -3.28 2.09
C LEU A 356 -14.07 -4.77 1.86
N ARG A 357 -15.31 -5.17 1.53
CA ARG A 357 -15.68 -6.57 1.31
C ARG A 357 -16.26 -6.77 -0.07
N LEU A 358 -15.71 -7.71 -0.82
CA LEU A 358 -16.15 -8.03 -2.18
C LEU A 358 -17.45 -8.84 -2.15
N ARG A 359 -18.47 -8.38 -2.85
CA ARG A 359 -19.75 -9.07 -3.05
C ARG A 359 -19.61 -10.11 -4.14
N LEU A 360 -19.61 -11.39 -3.77
CA LEU A 360 -19.41 -12.47 -4.73
C LEU A 360 -20.53 -12.55 -5.77
N VAL A 361 -21.78 -12.25 -5.40
CA VAL A 361 -22.91 -12.19 -6.33
C VAL A 361 -22.71 -11.09 -7.39
N ALA A 362 -22.17 -9.93 -7.01
CA ALA A 362 -21.91 -8.85 -7.95
C ALA A 362 -20.75 -9.18 -8.89
N LEU A 363 -19.67 -9.77 -8.36
CA LEU A 363 -18.57 -10.27 -9.17
C LEU A 363 -19.06 -11.36 -10.15
N GLN A 364 -19.91 -12.29 -9.70
CA GLN A 364 -20.51 -13.31 -10.57
C GLN A 364 -21.30 -12.66 -11.71
N ARG A 365 -22.17 -11.69 -11.42
CA ARG A 365 -22.96 -10.97 -12.43
C ARG A 365 -22.07 -10.27 -13.45
N LEU A 366 -21.00 -9.63 -13.01
CA LEU A 366 -20.01 -9.01 -13.90
C LEU A 366 -19.36 -10.06 -14.81
N LEU A 367 -18.85 -11.16 -14.24
CA LEU A 367 -18.17 -12.21 -14.99
C LEU A 367 -19.12 -12.91 -15.99
N VAL A 368 -20.38 -13.13 -15.63
CA VAL A 368 -21.42 -13.63 -16.56
C VAL A 368 -21.57 -12.70 -17.76
N ARG A 369 -21.60 -11.38 -17.53
CA ARG A 369 -21.72 -10.39 -18.61
C ARG A 369 -20.48 -10.38 -19.50
N VAL A 370 -19.29 -10.46 -18.91
CA VAL A 370 -18.02 -10.58 -19.64
C VAL A 370 -18.00 -11.84 -20.51
N VAL A 371 -18.31 -13.01 -19.93
CA VAL A 371 -18.35 -14.29 -20.67
C VAL A 371 -19.36 -14.23 -21.82
N ARG A 372 -20.56 -13.68 -21.60
CA ARG A 372 -21.57 -13.53 -22.66
C ARG A 372 -21.15 -12.56 -23.75
N ALA A 373 -20.43 -11.48 -23.41
CA ALA A 373 -19.91 -10.53 -24.38
C ALA A 373 -18.81 -11.16 -25.26
N LEU A 374 -17.95 -12.00 -24.67
CA LEU A 374 -16.85 -12.67 -25.39
C LEU A 374 -17.31 -13.89 -26.20
N SER A 375 -18.19 -14.70 -25.63
CA SER A 375 -18.57 -16.01 -26.18
C SER A 375 -19.94 -16.02 -26.88
N GLY A 376 -20.74 -14.96 -26.71
CA GLY A 376 -22.08 -14.82 -27.27
C GLY A 376 -23.20 -15.11 -26.24
N ALA A 377 -24.35 -14.45 -26.40
CA ALA A 377 -25.45 -14.47 -25.43
C ALA A 377 -26.07 -15.87 -25.18
N HIS A 378 -25.91 -16.80 -26.13
CA HIS A 378 -26.49 -18.14 -26.10
C HIS A 378 -25.55 -19.22 -25.53
N VAL A 379 -24.32 -18.88 -25.14
CA VAL A 379 -23.39 -19.85 -24.58
C VAL A 379 -23.81 -20.23 -23.15
N GLY A 380 -23.89 -21.54 -22.89
CA GLY A 380 -24.17 -22.07 -21.56
C GLY A 380 -23.10 -21.62 -20.56
N LEU A 381 -23.54 -21.13 -19.40
CA LEU A 381 -22.62 -20.71 -18.35
C LEU A 381 -21.95 -21.94 -17.72
N PRO A 382 -20.66 -21.86 -17.39
CA PRO A 382 -19.97 -22.99 -16.81
C PRO A 382 -20.50 -23.29 -15.40
N ALA A 383 -20.80 -24.55 -15.12
CA ALA A 383 -21.23 -24.98 -13.79
C ALA A 383 -20.05 -24.94 -12.79
N GLY A 384 -20.28 -24.37 -11.61
CA GLY A 384 -19.29 -24.27 -10.52
C GLY A 384 -19.14 -25.60 -9.78
N ASN A 385 -18.55 -26.62 -10.43
CA ASN A 385 -18.49 -27.97 -9.86
C ASN A 385 -17.23 -28.24 -9.03
N ARG A 386 -16.18 -27.41 -9.14
CA ARG A 386 -14.92 -27.59 -8.38
C ARG A 386 -14.24 -26.26 -8.07
N PRO A 387 -13.63 -26.10 -6.88
CA PRO A 387 -12.74 -24.97 -6.63
C PRO A 387 -11.49 -25.15 -7.48
N THR A 388 -11.02 -24.07 -8.08
CA THR A 388 -9.68 -24.01 -8.69
C THR A 388 -8.77 -23.31 -7.69
N PRO A 389 -7.86 -24.02 -6.98
CA PRO A 389 -6.95 -23.41 -6.02
C PRO A 389 -6.18 -22.22 -6.59
N HIS A 390 -5.83 -22.30 -7.88
CA HIS A 390 -5.21 -21.20 -8.61
C HIS A 390 -6.05 -19.92 -8.68
N ALA A 391 -7.37 -20.02 -8.91
CA ALA A 391 -8.24 -18.85 -8.92
C ALA A 391 -8.43 -18.26 -7.51
N ALA A 392 -8.51 -19.11 -6.48
CA ALA A 392 -8.56 -18.66 -5.09
C ALA A 392 -7.30 -17.85 -4.74
N THR A 393 -6.13 -18.38 -5.09
CA THR A 393 -4.84 -17.70 -4.88
C THR A 393 -4.78 -16.35 -5.57
N LEU A 394 -5.11 -16.28 -6.86
CA LEU A 394 -5.04 -15.03 -7.62
C LEU A 394 -6.05 -13.99 -7.12
N LEU A 395 -7.25 -14.43 -6.72
CA LEU A 395 -8.28 -13.56 -6.18
C LEU A 395 -7.85 -13.00 -4.81
N GLU A 396 -7.28 -13.81 -3.93
CA GLU A 396 -6.79 -13.36 -2.62
C GLU A 396 -5.63 -12.36 -2.78
N MET A 397 -4.67 -12.62 -3.68
CA MET A 397 -3.60 -11.66 -4.00
C MET A 397 -4.15 -10.33 -4.54
N ALA A 398 -5.18 -10.39 -5.39
CA ALA A 398 -5.83 -9.19 -5.93
C ALA A 398 -6.55 -8.40 -4.83
N LEU A 399 -7.25 -9.08 -3.91
CA LEU A 399 -7.93 -8.45 -2.78
C LEU A 399 -6.96 -7.83 -1.77
N GLN A 400 -5.85 -8.49 -1.47
CA GLN A 400 -4.82 -7.94 -0.59
C GLN A 400 -4.14 -6.73 -1.22
N THR A 401 -3.85 -6.77 -2.53
CA THR A 401 -3.33 -5.62 -3.28
C THR A 401 -4.35 -4.47 -3.31
N HIS A 402 -5.64 -4.76 -3.52
CA HIS A 402 -6.71 -3.77 -3.49
C HIS A 402 -6.83 -3.10 -2.12
N GLY A 403 -6.83 -3.88 -1.04
CA GLY A 403 -6.86 -3.38 0.33
C GLY A 403 -5.66 -2.48 0.65
N LEU A 404 -4.48 -2.83 0.16
CA LEU A 404 -3.28 -2.01 0.28
C LEU A 404 -3.46 -0.62 -0.37
N LEU A 405 -3.96 -0.58 -1.62
CA LEU A 405 -4.11 0.68 -2.38
C LEU A 405 -5.29 1.55 -1.92
N CYS A 406 -6.39 0.92 -1.48
CA CYS A 406 -7.62 1.64 -1.14
C CYS A 406 -7.73 1.98 0.36
N SER A 407 -7.12 1.18 1.24
CA SER A 407 -7.29 1.30 2.70
C SER A 407 -5.99 1.39 3.48
N GLY A 408 -4.83 1.40 2.80
CA GLY A 408 -3.53 1.35 3.47
C GLY A 408 -3.30 0.04 4.24
N GLY A 409 -4.06 -1.01 3.90
CA GLY A 409 -3.95 -2.30 4.54
C GLY A 409 -2.56 -2.89 4.36
N VAL A 410 -1.95 -3.34 5.45
CA VAL A 410 -0.74 -4.16 5.37
C VAL A 410 -1.18 -5.54 4.87
N PRO A 411 -0.65 -6.01 3.73
CA PRO A 411 -1.02 -7.30 3.21
C PRO A 411 -0.61 -8.40 4.21
N SER A 412 -1.48 -9.38 4.48
CA SER A 412 -1.30 -10.31 5.61
C SER A 412 0.01 -11.09 5.50
N PRO A 413 0.94 -10.94 6.46
CA PRO A 413 2.11 -11.81 6.54
C PRO A 413 1.75 -13.23 6.97
N ALA A 414 0.52 -13.55 7.36
CA ALA A 414 0.15 -14.93 7.71
C ALA A 414 -0.29 -15.74 6.48
N TRP A 415 -0.74 -15.07 5.42
CA TRP A 415 -1.26 -15.75 4.24
C TRP A 415 -0.16 -16.04 3.24
N THR A 416 -0.17 -17.26 2.70
CA THR A 416 0.64 -17.67 1.56
C THR A 416 -0.20 -18.52 0.61
N PRO A 417 0.11 -18.49 -0.70
CA PRO A 417 -0.46 -19.39 -1.70
C PRO A 417 -0.22 -20.88 -1.41
N THR A 418 0.67 -21.24 -0.50
CA THR A 418 0.99 -22.61 -0.12
C THR A 418 0.27 -22.94 1.20
N PRO A 419 -0.63 -23.93 1.25
CA PRO A 419 -1.36 -24.28 2.47
C PRO A 419 -0.41 -24.72 3.59
N ASP A 420 -0.76 -24.36 4.84
CA ASP A 420 -0.02 -24.79 6.02
C ASP A 420 -0.13 -26.32 6.16
N PRO A 421 0.98 -27.08 6.32
CA PRO A 421 0.91 -28.52 6.53
C PRO A 421 0.02 -28.93 7.72
N ALA A 422 -0.22 -28.04 8.70
CA ALA A 422 -1.05 -28.33 9.86
C ALA A 422 -2.54 -28.56 9.53
N ASP A 423 -3.08 -27.90 8.50
CA ASP A 423 -4.50 -28.01 8.11
C ASP A 423 -4.82 -29.28 7.30
N THR A 424 -3.80 -30.08 6.97
CA THR A 424 -3.93 -31.24 6.07
C THR A 424 -3.77 -32.61 6.74
N LEU A 425 -3.74 -32.65 8.08
CA LEU A 425 -3.74 -33.91 8.84
C LEU A 425 -5.05 -34.73 8.66
N SER A 426 -6.08 -34.16 8.02
CA SER A 426 -7.30 -34.88 7.64
C SER A 426 -7.34 -35.24 6.14
N GLY A 427 -6.59 -36.29 5.77
CA GLY A 427 -6.95 -37.17 4.66
C GLY A 427 -6.44 -36.82 3.25
N GLY A 428 -5.42 -37.57 2.79
CA GLY A 428 -5.30 -37.96 1.37
C GLY A 428 -4.40 -37.12 0.45
N ASN A 429 -3.34 -37.78 -0.05
CA ASN A 429 -2.43 -37.39 -1.15
C ASN A 429 -1.52 -36.16 -0.94
N THR A 430 -0.27 -36.48 -0.55
CA THR A 430 0.91 -35.59 -0.46
C THR A 430 1.33 -34.90 -1.76
N ALA A 431 0.75 -35.25 -2.90
CA ALA A 431 1.07 -34.63 -4.20
C ALA A 431 0.37 -33.28 -4.46
N ALA A 432 -0.66 -32.92 -3.68
CA ALA A 432 -1.39 -31.65 -3.85
C ALA A 432 -0.70 -30.44 -3.18
N ILE A 433 0.25 -30.70 -2.27
CA ILE A 433 0.84 -29.73 -1.32
C ILE A 433 1.74 -28.69 -1.99
N LEU A 434 2.18 -28.91 -3.24
CA LEU A 434 3.17 -28.07 -3.94
C LEU A 434 2.61 -27.23 -5.09
N ASN A 435 1.29 -27.27 -5.35
CA ASN A 435 0.76 -26.76 -6.60
C ASN A 435 0.42 -25.27 -6.60
N GLY A 436 0.12 -24.60 -5.49
CA GLY A 436 -0.31 -23.19 -5.49
C GLY A 436 0.71 -22.24 -6.15
N THR A 437 1.96 -22.28 -5.69
CA THR A 437 3.06 -21.46 -6.22
C THR A 437 3.60 -21.96 -7.56
N ALA A 438 3.65 -23.28 -7.77
CA ALA A 438 4.03 -23.86 -9.07
C ALA A 438 3.00 -23.59 -10.19
N LEU A 439 1.73 -23.33 -9.84
CA LEU A 439 0.67 -22.96 -10.79
C LEU A 439 0.77 -21.49 -11.22
N LEU A 440 1.25 -20.57 -10.37
CA LEU A 440 1.42 -19.15 -10.73
C LEU A 440 2.39 -18.95 -11.91
N ASP A 441 3.39 -19.83 -12.05
CA ASP A 441 4.37 -19.77 -13.14
C ASP A 441 3.93 -20.59 -14.38
N LYS A 442 3.12 -21.66 -14.19
CA LYS A 442 2.66 -22.54 -15.28
C LYS A 442 1.36 -22.07 -15.96
N PHE A 443 0.50 -21.37 -15.24
CA PHE A 443 -0.76 -20.83 -15.75
C PHE A 443 -0.89 -19.39 -15.24
N PRO A 444 -0.42 -18.38 -15.98
CA PRO A 444 -0.32 -17.04 -15.42
C PRO A 444 -1.67 -16.32 -15.35
N ARG A 445 -2.69 -16.76 -16.11
CA ARG A 445 -3.96 -16.03 -16.29
C ARG A 445 -5.15 -16.99 -16.35
N LEU A 446 -6.25 -16.55 -15.75
CA LEU A 446 -7.54 -17.20 -15.80
C LEU A 446 -8.33 -16.71 -17.02
N SER A 447 -9.10 -17.58 -17.67
CA SER A 447 -10.21 -17.12 -18.50
C SER A 447 -11.33 -16.59 -17.59
N ALA A 448 -12.19 -15.73 -18.12
CA ALA A 448 -13.35 -15.23 -17.37
C ALA A 448 -14.26 -16.39 -16.91
N GLU A 449 -14.36 -17.45 -17.70
CA GLU A 449 -15.10 -18.67 -17.37
C GLU A 449 -14.50 -19.40 -16.16
N MET A 450 -13.17 -19.51 -16.06
CA MET A 450 -12.53 -20.18 -14.92
C MET A 450 -12.74 -19.41 -13.62
N LEU A 451 -12.64 -18.07 -13.65
CA LEU A 451 -12.94 -17.26 -12.47
C LEU A 451 -14.44 -17.33 -12.12
N LEU A 452 -15.32 -17.34 -13.13
CA LEU A 452 -16.76 -17.50 -12.95
C LEU A 452 -17.12 -18.85 -12.32
N GLN A 453 -16.48 -19.94 -12.76
CA GLN A 453 -16.63 -21.27 -12.15
C GLN A 453 -16.25 -21.24 -10.66
N HIS A 454 -15.13 -20.61 -10.32
CA HIS A 454 -14.68 -20.50 -8.95
C HIS A 454 -15.64 -19.67 -8.09
N VAL A 455 -16.06 -18.50 -8.55
CA VAL A 455 -17.03 -17.65 -7.83
C VAL A 455 -18.38 -18.37 -7.66
N THR A 456 -18.83 -19.08 -8.69
CA THR A 456 -20.07 -19.87 -8.63
C THR A 456 -19.95 -21.04 -7.65
N TYR A 457 -18.79 -21.67 -7.56
CA TYR A 457 -18.49 -22.69 -6.56
C TYR A 457 -18.54 -22.13 -5.14
N LEU A 458 -17.91 -20.97 -4.88
CA LEU A 458 -17.95 -20.33 -3.56
C LEU A 458 -19.40 -20.06 -3.13
N LEU A 459 -20.20 -19.48 -4.03
CA LEU A 459 -21.62 -19.19 -3.79
C LEU A 459 -22.46 -20.44 -3.51
N SER A 460 -22.14 -21.60 -4.11
CA SER A 460 -22.92 -22.83 -3.92
C SER A 460 -22.49 -23.67 -2.71
N HIS A 461 -21.22 -23.55 -2.27
CA HIS A 461 -20.66 -24.37 -1.20
C HIS A 461 -20.62 -23.69 0.18
N GLU A 462 -20.42 -22.37 0.27
CA GLU A 462 -20.51 -21.66 1.56
C GLU A 462 -21.95 -21.34 1.97
N ALA A 463 -22.90 -21.43 1.04
CA ALA A 463 -24.34 -21.33 1.34
C ALA A 463 -24.91 -22.55 2.10
N LYS A 464 -24.10 -23.60 2.36
CA LYS A 464 -24.51 -24.70 3.22
C LYS A 464 -24.28 -24.32 4.69
N PRO A 465 -25.34 -24.18 5.51
CA PRO A 465 -25.18 -23.79 6.91
C PRO A 465 -24.32 -24.81 7.64
N HIS A 466 -23.27 -24.34 8.30
CA HIS A 466 -22.65 -25.08 9.38
C HIS A 466 -23.74 -25.35 10.41
N THR A 467 -24.16 -26.60 10.54
CA THR A 467 -24.98 -27.09 11.65
C THR A 467 -24.13 -27.04 12.92
N GLY A 468 -23.97 -25.84 13.47
CA GLY A 468 -23.26 -25.54 14.70
C GLY A 468 -24.00 -24.41 15.40
N SER A 469 -24.78 -24.77 16.41
CA SER A 469 -25.61 -23.90 17.24
C SER A 469 -24.96 -22.55 17.57
N SER A 470 -25.52 -21.46 17.05
CA SER A 470 -25.62 -20.20 17.79
C SER A 470 -26.84 -19.41 17.30
N ALA A 471 -27.77 -19.19 18.21
CA ALA A 471 -28.93 -18.33 18.00
C ALA A 471 -28.51 -16.86 18.08
N ALA A 472 -29.25 -15.99 17.36
CA ALA A 472 -29.06 -14.55 17.12
C ALA A 472 -28.10 -14.27 15.93
N ILE A 473 -28.51 -13.69 14.80
CA ILE A 473 -29.49 -12.64 14.53
C ILE A 473 -30.31 -13.03 13.29
N ALA A 474 -31.64 -13.17 13.44
CA ALA A 474 -32.55 -13.38 12.33
C ALA A 474 -32.87 -12.03 11.68
N GLY A 475 -32.35 -11.77 10.48
CA GLY A 475 -32.68 -10.57 9.70
C GLY A 475 -31.66 -10.17 8.63
N GLU A 476 -30.44 -10.71 8.65
CA GLU A 476 -29.45 -10.38 7.61
C GLU A 476 -29.68 -11.19 6.33
N ASP A 477 -29.76 -10.42 5.24
CA ASP A 477 -29.85 -10.77 3.82
C ASP A 477 -29.11 -12.10 3.51
N ARG A 478 -29.86 -13.21 3.47
CA ARG A 478 -29.32 -14.56 3.16
C ARG A 478 -28.71 -14.65 1.75
N ASP A 479 -28.80 -13.59 0.95
CA ASP A 479 -28.38 -13.53 -0.45
C ASP A 479 -27.03 -12.84 -0.71
N THR A 480 -26.31 -12.36 0.31
CA THR A 480 -25.03 -11.65 0.08
C THR A 480 -23.84 -12.34 0.74
N MET A 481 -23.17 -13.19 -0.04
CA MET A 481 -21.88 -13.78 0.32
C MET A 481 -20.75 -12.79 0.04
N TYR A 482 -19.85 -12.61 1.01
CA TYR A 482 -18.74 -11.68 0.96
C TYR A 482 -17.40 -12.40 0.96
N LEU A 483 -16.44 -11.86 0.21
CA LEU A 483 -15.03 -12.22 0.31
C LEU A 483 -14.24 -11.02 0.82
N SER A 484 -13.23 -11.28 1.64
CA SER A 484 -12.45 -10.26 2.33
C SER A 484 -11.02 -10.76 2.45
N PRO A 485 -10.01 -9.96 2.12
CA PRO A 485 -8.64 -10.39 2.31
C PRO A 485 -8.40 -10.69 3.79
N GLN A 486 -7.62 -11.73 4.07
CA GLN A 486 -7.19 -11.98 5.43
C GLN A 486 -6.40 -10.77 5.94
N ARG A 487 -6.73 -10.30 7.13
CA ARG A 487 -6.02 -9.21 7.81
C ARG A 487 -5.41 -9.74 9.09
N THR A 488 -4.17 -9.35 9.37
CA THR A 488 -3.56 -9.58 10.67
C THR A 488 -2.98 -8.27 11.20
N ARG A 489 -3.21 -8.03 12.48
CA ARG A 489 -2.64 -6.88 13.21
C ARG A 489 -1.23 -7.14 13.75
N HIS A 490 -0.72 -8.34 13.54
CA HIS A 490 0.64 -8.70 13.89
C HIS A 490 1.56 -7.86 13.00
N PHE A 491 2.48 -7.12 13.63
CA PHE A 491 3.46 -6.33 12.90
C PHE A 491 4.21 -7.27 11.93
N GLY A 492 4.58 -6.74 10.75
CA GLY A 492 5.18 -7.50 9.66
C GLY A 492 6.54 -8.11 10.02
N LEU A 493 7.32 -8.53 9.03
CA LEU A 493 8.66 -9.06 9.30
C LEU A 493 9.64 -7.92 9.59
N THR A 494 10.63 -8.15 10.43
CA THR A 494 11.77 -7.24 10.56
C THR A 494 12.64 -7.29 9.30
N GLY A 495 13.57 -6.35 9.14
CA GLY A 495 14.52 -6.36 8.02
C GLY A 495 15.38 -7.61 8.01
N VAL A 496 15.79 -8.08 9.19
CA VAL A 496 16.58 -9.32 9.33
C VAL A 496 15.76 -10.57 9.06
N GLU A 497 14.50 -10.63 9.50
CA GLU A 497 13.62 -11.73 9.09
C GLU A 497 13.42 -11.73 7.57
N THR A 498 13.21 -10.56 6.98
CA THR A 498 13.09 -10.42 5.52
C THR A 498 14.37 -10.91 4.80
N LEU A 499 15.56 -10.60 5.32
CA LEU A 499 16.83 -11.13 4.82
C LEU A 499 16.85 -12.65 4.84
N LEU A 500 16.54 -13.27 5.99
CA LEU A 500 16.59 -14.73 6.15
C LEU A 500 15.54 -15.46 5.31
N LEU A 501 14.34 -14.89 5.18
CA LEU A 501 13.26 -15.49 4.39
C LEU A 501 13.50 -15.38 2.89
N SER A 502 14.08 -14.27 2.44
CA SER A 502 14.34 -14.04 1.00
C SER A 502 15.63 -14.66 0.51
N ALA A 503 16.63 -14.89 1.37
CA ALA A 503 17.94 -15.42 1.01
C ALA A 503 17.84 -16.77 0.28
N THR A 504 18.45 -16.83 -0.91
CA THR A 504 18.60 -18.06 -1.71
C THR A 504 19.93 -18.77 -1.46
N GLN A 505 20.88 -18.08 -0.83
CA GLN A 505 22.23 -18.55 -0.55
C GLN A 505 22.66 -18.15 0.86
N ALA A 506 23.38 -19.02 1.55
CA ALA A 506 23.85 -18.78 2.92
C ALA A 506 24.84 -17.60 2.98
N GLU A 507 25.62 -17.41 1.92
CA GLU A 507 26.60 -16.34 1.77
C GLU A 507 25.96 -14.97 1.92
N GLN A 508 24.74 -14.77 1.39
CA GLN A 508 24.01 -13.50 1.50
C GLN A 508 23.72 -13.16 2.96
N VAL A 509 23.27 -14.15 3.74
CA VAL A 509 23.02 -14.01 5.18
C VAL A 509 24.33 -13.71 5.91
N ASN A 510 25.37 -14.48 5.62
CA ASN A 510 26.66 -14.36 6.30
C ASN A 510 27.38 -13.03 6.02
N GLN A 511 27.13 -12.40 4.87
CA GLN A 511 27.68 -11.09 4.53
C GLN A 511 26.90 -9.95 5.18
N VAL A 512 25.56 -10.05 5.24
CA VAL A 512 24.70 -8.92 5.62
C VAL A 512 24.33 -8.94 7.11
N LEU A 513 24.01 -10.10 7.68
CA LEU A 513 23.58 -10.20 9.09
C LEU A 513 24.58 -9.58 10.08
N PRO A 514 25.91 -9.76 9.94
CA PRO A 514 26.87 -9.14 10.84
C PRO A 514 26.79 -7.60 10.85
N LEU A 515 26.36 -6.97 9.75
CA LEU A 515 26.19 -5.51 9.67
C LEU A 515 25.06 -5.02 10.58
N TYR A 516 24.05 -5.85 10.84
CA TYR A 516 22.92 -5.53 11.71
C TYR A 516 23.13 -6.02 13.14
N ALA A 517 23.79 -7.17 13.28
CA ALA A 517 23.99 -7.86 14.55
C ALA A 517 25.40 -7.61 15.12
N ARG A 518 26.02 -6.47 14.85
CA ARG A 518 27.31 -6.06 15.46
C ARG A 518 28.43 -7.09 15.34
N GLY A 519 28.55 -7.71 14.18
CA GLY A 519 29.55 -8.76 13.92
C GLY A 519 29.07 -10.18 14.23
N HIS A 520 27.95 -10.36 14.93
CA HIS A 520 27.41 -11.70 15.22
C HIS A 520 26.88 -12.38 13.95
N THR A 521 27.11 -13.70 13.88
CA THR A 521 26.67 -14.58 12.79
C THR A 521 25.72 -15.64 13.32
N LEU A 522 25.00 -16.31 12.42
CA LEU A 522 24.26 -17.51 12.78
C LEU A 522 25.23 -18.69 13.04
N PRO A 523 24.86 -19.67 13.88
CA PRO A 523 25.63 -20.89 14.03
C PRO A 523 25.87 -21.60 12.68
N GLY A 524 26.99 -22.31 12.58
CA GLY A 524 27.37 -23.03 11.36
C GLY A 524 26.25 -23.93 10.82
N GLY A 525 26.01 -23.88 9.51
CA GLY A 525 24.99 -24.66 8.82
C GLY A 525 23.55 -24.11 8.92
N VAL A 526 23.25 -23.23 9.88
CA VAL A 526 21.87 -22.71 10.06
C VAL A 526 21.44 -21.84 8.89
N ALA A 527 22.31 -20.95 8.40
CA ALA A 527 22.01 -20.12 7.23
C ALA A 527 21.74 -20.97 5.98
N ALA A 528 22.48 -22.07 5.80
CA ALA A 528 22.28 -23.00 4.69
C ALA A 528 20.98 -23.80 4.83
N ASP A 529 20.66 -24.31 6.03
CA ASP A 529 19.39 -24.99 6.31
C ASP A 529 18.20 -24.06 6.05
N ILE A 530 18.27 -22.81 6.52
CA ILE A 530 17.28 -21.78 6.24
C ILE A 530 17.16 -21.58 4.74
N ALA A 531 18.24 -21.29 4.00
CA ALA A 531 18.21 -20.99 2.56
C ALA A 531 17.74 -22.17 1.68
N GLN A 532 17.94 -23.41 2.11
CA GLN A 532 17.53 -24.61 1.36
C GLN A 532 16.07 -25.02 1.59
N THR A 533 15.45 -24.55 2.68
CA THR A 533 14.06 -24.91 3.03
C THR A 533 13.05 -24.31 2.05
N ARG A 534 12.21 -25.10 1.38
CA ARG A 534 11.27 -24.55 0.38
C ARG A 534 9.99 -23.96 0.99
N ASN A 535 9.47 -24.58 2.04
CA ASN A 535 8.22 -24.15 2.67
C ASN A 535 8.44 -22.86 3.49
N ILE A 536 7.72 -21.79 3.14
CA ILE A 536 7.92 -20.47 3.75
C ILE A 536 7.57 -20.44 5.25
N HIS A 537 6.57 -21.18 5.71
CA HIS A 537 6.22 -21.25 7.14
C HIS A 537 7.26 -22.01 7.97
N GLU A 538 7.88 -23.05 7.40
CA GLU A 538 9.02 -23.70 8.02
C GLU A 538 10.22 -22.75 8.12
N VAL A 539 10.49 -21.98 7.06
CA VAL A 539 11.53 -20.94 7.05
C VAL A 539 11.27 -19.90 8.14
N VAL A 540 10.03 -19.43 8.30
CA VAL A 540 9.63 -18.50 9.38
C VAL A 540 9.97 -19.10 10.74
N ARG A 541 9.54 -20.34 11.02
CA ARG A 541 9.81 -21.02 12.30
C ARG A 541 11.32 -21.19 12.55
N LYS A 542 12.09 -21.59 11.54
CA LYS A 542 13.55 -21.73 11.62
C LYS A 542 14.23 -20.38 11.89
N THR A 543 13.78 -19.34 11.18
CA THR A 543 14.26 -17.97 11.31
C THR A 543 14.04 -17.43 12.73
N GLN A 544 12.83 -17.52 13.27
CA GLN A 544 12.51 -17.05 14.63
C GLN A 544 13.34 -17.79 15.69
N ARG A 545 13.54 -19.10 15.54
CA ARG A 545 14.40 -19.89 16.43
C ARG A 545 15.88 -19.50 16.33
N ALA A 546 16.37 -19.21 15.13
CA ALA A 546 17.76 -18.83 14.91
C ALA A 546 18.04 -17.42 15.45
N LEU A 547 17.16 -16.45 15.14
CA LEU A 547 17.29 -15.06 15.58
C LEU A 547 17.17 -14.92 17.09
N SER A 548 16.23 -15.62 17.72
CA SER A 548 16.08 -15.56 19.18
C SER A 548 17.35 -16.04 19.92
N ARG A 549 18.14 -16.96 19.34
CA ARG A 549 19.43 -17.38 19.91
C ARG A 549 20.52 -16.34 19.66
N ALA A 550 20.66 -15.86 18.43
CA ALA A 550 21.68 -14.87 18.06
C ALA A 550 21.50 -13.55 18.82
N LEU A 551 20.26 -13.07 18.95
CA LEU A 551 19.93 -11.86 19.70
C LEU A 551 20.15 -12.02 21.21
N LYS A 552 19.84 -13.19 21.77
CA LYS A 552 20.14 -13.49 23.19
C LYS A 552 21.64 -13.45 23.44
N GLN A 553 22.45 -14.04 22.59
CA GLN A 553 23.92 -13.99 22.70
C GLN A 553 24.44 -12.54 22.62
N ALA A 554 24.01 -11.77 21.62
CA ALA A 554 24.39 -10.36 21.48
C ALA A 554 24.01 -9.52 22.71
N SER A 555 22.82 -9.74 23.28
CA SER A 555 22.36 -9.04 24.48
C SER A 555 23.17 -9.41 25.74
N GLN A 556 23.56 -10.69 25.87
CA GLN A 556 24.37 -11.18 26.99
C GLN A 556 25.80 -10.61 26.94
N GLU A 557 26.39 -10.53 25.75
CA GLU A 557 27.71 -9.92 25.56
C GLU A 557 27.71 -8.40 25.79
N LEU A 558 26.59 -7.72 25.51
CA LEU A 558 26.46 -6.31 25.85
C LEU A 558 26.42 -6.09 27.36
N ALA A 559 25.65 -6.92 28.06
CA ALA A 559 25.51 -6.86 29.52
C ALA A 559 26.83 -7.22 30.23
N SER A 560 27.64 -8.11 29.66
CA SER A 560 28.97 -8.42 30.22
C SER A 560 29.97 -7.29 30.00
N LYS A 561 29.96 -6.63 28.83
CA LYS A 561 30.82 -5.47 28.54
C LYS A 561 30.44 -4.22 29.35
N SER A 562 29.16 -4.00 29.65
CA SER A 562 28.74 -2.89 30.52
C SER A 562 29.18 -3.09 31.97
N ASN A 563 29.29 -4.35 32.43
CA ASN A 563 29.69 -4.67 33.80
C ASN A 563 31.22 -4.70 34.00
N SER A 564 32.01 -4.84 32.93
CA SER A 564 33.48 -4.83 33.00
C SER A 564 34.09 -3.44 32.81
N GLY A 565 33.28 -2.39 32.59
CA GLY A 565 33.73 -1.01 32.37
C GLY A 565 33.84 -0.15 33.63
N ALA A 566 33.65 -0.72 34.82
CA ALA A 566 33.71 0.02 36.09
C ALA A 566 35.13 0.14 36.67
N ASP A 567 36.10 -0.67 36.25
CA ASP A 567 37.44 -0.69 36.84
C ASP A 567 38.56 -0.75 35.78
N GLY A 568 39.38 0.31 35.70
CA GLY A 568 40.79 0.20 35.34
C GLY A 568 41.22 0.68 33.95
N GLU A 569 42.15 1.65 33.97
CA GLU A 569 42.97 2.12 32.85
C GLU A 569 43.69 0.98 32.10
N SER A 570 43.73 1.02 30.76
CA SER A 570 44.97 0.84 29.96
C SER A 570 44.73 0.87 28.44
N ASN A 571 45.68 1.50 27.75
CA ASN A 571 45.81 1.64 26.31
C ASN A 571 45.87 0.31 25.55
N GLY A 572 45.16 0.20 24.43
CA GLY A 572 45.38 -0.86 23.45
C GLY A 572 44.35 -0.93 22.32
N ALA A 573 44.54 -0.12 21.27
CA ALA A 573 44.10 -0.36 19.88
C ALA A 573 42.73 -1.05 19.63
N ALA A 574 41.66 -0.58 20.28
CA ALA A 574 40.29 -0.91 19.91
C ALA A 574 39.80 0.07 18.82
N SER A 575 39.58 -0.49 17.62
CA SER A 575 38.70 -0.03 16.54
C SER A 575 38.23 1.43 16.55
N THR A 576 38.70 2.18 15.55
CA THR A 576 38.20 3.48 15.09
C THR A 576 36.75 3.46 14.54
N ALA A 577 35.85 2.64 15.12
CA ALA A 577 34.44 2.53 14.73
C ALA A 577 33.45 3.08 15.78
N ASP A 578 33.93 3.61 16.92
CA ASP A 578 33.09 4.04 18.05
C ASP A 578 32.96 5.55 18.22
N ALA A 579 32.91 6.31 17.12
CA ALA A 579 32.72 7.76 17.16
C ALA A 579 31.27 8.26 16.94
N ALA A 580 30.25 7.38 17.00
CA ALA A 580 28.85 7.80 16.92
C ALA A 580 27.88 6.80 17.59
N GLY A 581 27.60 6.95 18.90
CA GLY A 581 26.31 6.54 19.51
C GLY A 581 25.90 5.05 19.55
N ASN A 582 26.80 4.08 19.34
CA ASN A 582 26.44 2.69 19.02
C ASN A 582 26.11 1.74 20.20
N ASN A 583 25.22 2.14 21.12
CA ASN A 583 24.63 1.18 22.07
C ASN A 583 23.22 0.70 21.67
N GLU A 584 22.55 1.32 20.71
CA GLU A 584 21.20 0.93 20.27
C GLU A 584 21.20 -0.16 19.17
N PRO A 585 20.26 -1.13 19.22
CA PRO A 585 20.18 -2.20 18.22
C PRO A 585 19.89 -1.62 16.83
N HIS A 586 20.48 -2.22 15.79
CA HIS A 586 20.27 -1.75 14.42
C HIS A 586 18.76 -1.79 14.06
N PRO A 587 18.21 -0.77 13.36
CA PRO A 587 16.80 -0.71 12.99
C PRO A 587 16.25 -1.95 12.28
N ALA A 588 17.09 -2.67 11.52
CA ALA A 588 16.69 -3.91 10.85
C ALA A 588 16.24 -5.04 11.80
N LEU A 589 16.57 -4.97 13.10
CA LEU A 589 16.26 -6.00 14.10
C LEU A 589 14.90 -5.78 14.79
N THR A 590 14.25 -4.65 14.56
CA THR A 590 13.00 -4.29 15.25
C THR A 590 12.10 -3.48 14.34
N HIS A 591 10.83 -3.38 14.70
CA HIS A 591 9.94 -2.41 14.06
C HIS A 591 10.14 -1.03 14.67
N LEU A 592 10.26 -0.03 13.80
CA LEU A 592 10.28 1.37 14.19
C LEU A 592 9.08 2.12 13.61
N PRO A 593 8.54 3.10 14.36
CA PRO A 593 7.49 3.97 13.83
C PRO A 593 8.04 4.83 12.70
N SER A 594 7.13 5.44 11.93
CA SER A 594 7.52 6.47 10.97
C SER A 594 7.90 7.77 11.70
N HIS A 595 8.83 8.51 11.11
CA HIS A 595 9.33 9.77 11.65
C HIS A 595 8.46 10.93 11.16
N LEU A 596 7.81 11.64 12.08
CA LEU A 596 7.07 12.88 11.82
C LEU A 596 7.85 14.06 12.37
N PHE A 597 8.12 15.03 11.51
CA PHE A 597 8.69 16.32 11.87
C PHE A 597 7.63 17.40 11.65
N VAL A 598 7.35 18.21 12.67
CA VAL A 598 6.40 19.33 12.59
C VAL A 598 7.14 20.63 12.83
N ARG A 599 6.96 21.58 11.93
CA ARG A 599 7.57 22.90 12.04
C ARG A 599 6.81 23.72 13.07
N SER A 600 7.52 24.13 14.11
CA SER A 600 6.93 24.69 15.32
C SER A 600 7.78 25.86 15.80
N ALA A 601 7.16 27.01 16.04
CA ALA A 601 7.86 28.17 16.57
C ALA A 601 8.46 27.84 17.95
N GLY A 602 9.76 28.06 18.11
CA GLY A 602 10.48 27.78 19.36
C GLY A 602 10.87 26.31 19.59
N ALA A 603 10.61 25.40 18.65
CA ALA A 603 11.04 24.02 18.77
C ALA A 603 12.57 23.91 18.75
N ARG A 604 13.13 23.18 19.72
CA ARG A 604 14.57 22.95 19.91
C ARG A 604 15.06 21.60 19.36
N GLY A 605 14.18 20.82 18.73
CA GLY A 605 14.55 19.50 18.22
C GLY A 605 15.61 19.61 17.13
N PRO A 606 16.36 18.54 16.84
CA PRO A 606 17.20 18.48 15.65
C PRO A 606 16.34 18.08 14.43
N PRO A 607 16.29 18.89 13.33
CA PRO A 607 16.91 20.21 13.17
C PRO A 607 16.10 21.33 13.84
N SER A 608 16.80 22.39 14.29
CA SER A 608 16.19 23.51 15.03
C SER A 608 14.97 24.09 14.30
N GLY A 609 13.91 24.41 15.04
CA GLY A 609 12.62 24.83 14.49
C GLY A 609 11.67 23.67 14.15
N TRP A 610 12.05 22.43 14.43
CA TRP A 610 11.23 21.24 14.24
C TRP A 610 11.03 20.45 15.53
N ALA A 611 9.81 19.95 15.72
CA ALA A 611 9.46 18.97 16.73
C ALA A 611 9.39 17.57 16.10
N TYR A 612 9.86 16.56 16.81
CA TYR A 612 9.94 15.17 16.33
C TYR A 612 8.92 14.27 17.07
N TYR A 613 8.25 13.42 16.31
CA TYR A 613 7.28 12.44 16.81
C TYR A 613 7.42 11.11 16.07
N GLY A 614 7.36 9.99 16.79
CA GLY A 614 7.15 8.68 16.18
C GLY A 614 5.66 8.44 15.95
N ILE A 615 5.26 8.10 14.72
CA ILE A 615 3.86 7.84 14.38
C ILE A 615 3.67 6.48 13.70
N ASN A 616 2.53 5.86 13.96
CA ASN A 616 2.08 4.66 13.27
C ASN A 616 1.00 5.05 12.27
N LEU A 617 1.32 4.94 10.99
CA LEU A 617 0.45 5.37 9.90
C LEU A 617 -0.82 4.52 9.82
N GLY A 618 -1.96 5.15 9.55
CA GLY A 618 -3.24 4.52 9.27
C GLY A 618 -4.00 4.00 10.50
N ILE A 619 -3.33 3.80 11.65
CA ILE A 619 -3.97 3.27 12.87
C ILE A 619 -5.11 4.18 13.33
N LYS A 620 -4.89 5.49 13.33
CA LYS A 620 -5.91 6.46 13.76
C LYS A 620 -7.06 6.51 12.76
N ALA A 621 -6.75 6.50 11.46
CA ALA A 621 -7.75 6.50 10.41
C ALA A 621 -8.64 5.26 10.42
N GLU A 622 -8.06 4.10 10.69
CA GLU A 622 -8.79 2.86 10.90
C GLU A 622 -9.67 2.93 12.14
N ALA A 623 -9.12 3.34 13.29
CA ALA A 623 -9.87 3.43 14.54
C ALA A 623 -11.07 4.39 14.45
N MET A 624 -10.95 5.45 13.66
CA MET A 624 -12.03 6.39 13.38
C MET A 624 -12.87 6.02 12.16
N ASN A 625 -12.52 4.93 11.47
CA ASN A 625 -13.21 4.45 10.28
C ASN A 625 -13.46 5.60 9.26
N VAL A 626 -12.40 6.37 8.99
CA VAL A 626 -12.51 7.69 8.36
C VAL A 626 -12.93 7.60 6.90
N ARG A 627 -12.43 6.60 6.18
CA ARG A 627 -12.79 6.38 4.76
C ARG A 627 -14.31 6.24 4.62
N TYR A 628 -14.90 5.29 5.35
CA TYR A 628 -16.34 5.08 5.40
C TYR A 628 -17.07 6.36 5.83
N SER A 629 -16.61 7.00 6.90
CA SER A 629 -17.27 8.18 7.47
C SER A 629 -17.31 9.36 6.49
N LEU A 630 -16.23 9.64 5.75
CA LEU A 630 -16.17 10.72 4.76
C LEU A 630 -16.97 10.40 3.47
N ASN A 631 -17.12 9.11 3.15
CA ASN A 631 -17.93 8.66 2.02
C ASN A 631 -19.42 8.61 2.38
N ALA A 632 -19.77 8.27 3.63
CA ALA A 632 -21.14 8.14 4.12
C ALA A 632 -21.74 9.46 4.63
N SER A 633 -20.93 10.39 5.14
CA SER A 633 -21.39 11.63 5.80
C SER A 633 -22.13 12.59 4.87
N ASP A 634 -23.19 13.19 5.40
CA ASP A 634 -23.97 14.23 4.76
C ASP A 634 -23.21 15.56 4.70
N THR A 635 -23.51 16.33 3.67
CA THR A 635 -23.09 17.73 3.45
C THR A 635 -23.24 18.62 4.69
N ALA A 636 -24.18 18.35 5.60
CA ALA A 636 -24.32 19.10 6.86
C ALA A 636 -23.14 18.87 7.84
N THR A 637 -22.60 17.65 7.93
CA THR A 637 -21.41 17.35 8.74
C THR A 637 -20.15 17.96 8.11
N LEU A 638 -20.09 18.02 6.77
CA LEU A 638 -19.03 18.71 6.02
C LEU A 638 -19.14 20.24 6.10
N ARG A 639 -20.35 20.82 6.18
CA ARG A 639 -20.55 22.27 6.35
C ARG A 639 -20.17 22.76 7.75
N ILE A 640 -20.34 21.94 8.80
CA ILE A 640 -19.81 22.25 10.15
C ILE A 640 -18.27 22.22 10.15
N ILE A 641 -17.66 21.38 9.31
CA ILE A 641 -16.21 21.32 9.09
C ILE A 641 -15.73 22.57 8.30
N ASP A 642 -16.46 23.00 7.27
CA ASP A 642 -16.13 24.18 6.46
C ASP A 642 -16.41 25.53 7.17
N SER A 643 -17.38 25.60 8.11
CA SER A 643 -17.77 26.84 8.80
C SER A 643 -16.93 27.19 10.03
N SER A 644 -16.04 26.30 10.47
CA SER A 644 -15.10 26.58 11.58
C SER A 644 -13.89 27.46 11.18
N GLY A 645 -13.85 27.94 9.93
CA GLY A 645 -12.79 28.77 9.35
C GLY A 645 -12.97 30.29 9.44
N GLY A 646 -13.95 30.83 10.17
CA GLY A 646 -14.09 32.30 10.24
C GLY A 646 -14.94 32.85 11.37
N GLY A 647 -14.30 33.66 12.23
CA GLY A 647 -14.92 34.81 12.92
C GLY A 647 -15.65 34.55 14.24
N SER A 648 -15.25 35.30 15.26
CA SER A 648 -15.87 35.44 16.60
C SER A 648 -17.37 35.75 16.57
N ASP A 649 -18.18 35.14 17.45
CA ASP A 649 -18.66 35.80 18.67
C ASP A 649 -19.46 34.81 19.57
N SER A 650 -19.61 35.20 20.83
CA SER A 650 -20.20 34.51 21.99
C SER A 650 -21.61 33.89 21.84
N GLY A 651 -21.84 32.73 22.47
CA GLY A 651 -23.19 32.27 22.86
C GLY A 651 -23.28 30.78 23.19
N GLU A 652 -23.48 30.48 24.48
CA GLU A 652 -23.95 29.24 25.14
C GLU A 652 -23.97 27.90 24.37
N VAL A 653 -23.20 26.93 24.90
CA VAL A 653 -23.22 25.52 24.53
C VAL A 653 -24.08 24.76 25.56
N ASP A 654 -25.23 24.26 25.13
CA ASP A 654 -25.96 23.20 25.84
C ASP A 654 -25.46 21.83 25.41
N ALA A 655 -25.15 21.00 26.40
CA ALA A 655 -24.48 19.71 26.28
C ALA A 655 -25.46 18.53 26.22
N ALA A 656 -25.30 17.64 25.24
CA ALA A 656 -25.70 16.22 25.25
C ALA A 656 -25.09 15.56 23.99
N VAL A 657 -24.45 14.40 23.92
CA VAL A 657 -24.41 13.16 24.72
C VAL A 657 -23.00 12.56 24.59
N GLY A 658 -22.43 12.10 25.70
CA GLY A 658 -21.10 11.52 25.76
C GLY A 658 -21.02 10.06 25.30
N ILE A 659 -20.00 9.75 24.49
CA ILE A 659 -19.43 8.40 24.39
C ILE A 659 -18.04 8.46 25.03
N LYS A 660 -17.94 7.93 26.25
CA LYS A 660 -16.67 7.66 26.93
C LYS A 660 -15.93 6.55 26.16
N VAL A 661 -14.81 6.89 25.52
CA VAL A 661 -13.78 5.91 25.16
C VAL A 661 -12.66 6.04 26.18
N GLY A 662 -12.31 4.91 26.80
CA GLY A 662 -11.39 4.81 27.92
C GLY A 662 -10.01 5.38 27.64
N SER A 663 -9.54 6.20 28.57
CA SER A 663 -8.17 6.63 28.71
C SER A 663 -7.38 5.60 29.51
N GLU A 664 -6.34 5.01 28.91
CA GLU A 664 -5.20 4.44 29.66
C GLU A 664 -3.96 5.23 29.21
N SER A 665 -3.61 6.28 29.96
CA SER A 665 -2.73 6.27 31.13
C SER A 665 -1.25 6.10 30.77
N THR A 666 -0.66 7.19 30.29
CA THR A 666 0.74 7.53 30.54
C THR A 666 0.90 7.94 32.02
N ARG A 667 1.87 7.35 32.73
CA ARG A 667 2.44 8.01 33.92
C ARG A 667 3.93 7.69 34.08
N ASN A 668 4.71 8.77 33.99
CA ASN A 668 6.10 8.94 34.44
C ASN A 668 6.28 8.35 35.87
N GLY A 669 7.43 7.78 36.25
CA GLY A 669 8.73 8.44 36.26
C GLY A 669 8.81 9.40 37.44
N ASN A 670 9.35 8.95 38.58
CA ASN A 670 9.83 9.80 39.65
C ASN A 670 11.10 9.19 40.28
N ALA A 671 12.14 10.01 40.34
CA ALA A 671 13.39 9.76 41.04
C ALA A 671 13.29 10.29 42.49
N SER A 672 13.82 9.53 43.45
CA SER A 672 14.54 10.00 44.65
C SER A 672 14.84 8.79 45.55
N GLY A 673 16.12 8.48 45.76
CA GLY A 673 16.62 7.37 46.57
C GLY A 673 17.89 6.79 45.99
#